data_AF-A0A553HPJ3-F1
#
_entry.id   AF-A0A553HPJ3-F1
#
_cell.length_a   1.000
_cell.length_b   1.000
_cell.length_c   1.000
_cell.angle_alpha   90.00
_cell.angle_beta   90.00
_cell.angle_gamma   90.00
#
_symmetry.space_group_name_H-M   'P 1'
#
loop_
_entity.id
_entity.type
_entity.pdbx_description
1 polymer ?
#
loop_
_entity_poly.entity_id
_entity_poly.type
_entity_poly.pdbx_seq_one_letter_code
_entity_poly.pdbx_strand_id
1 'polypeptide(L)'
;MPRERRSLAHTRHARRGRGIFLWEDVELQWPRRLLHIPSMTSVERRDGNTYGPFDEKEPGYSILTYTWGRWPAPGGPHIPVAGTTWAIPAVDEAKFTVASFEEVIKKMGQTYDFAWIDVVCIDQENYDVKMDEIGRQVGIFANASQVYVWIWSLPTARLQHVYDDITRCGASLDNSDGLFRQLPPLATSSLMYDDSAPRNVSQKGDELTHIWIPQATLSSLEASIGTLLGDPWFSSLWTLQEGLLRQDAIFLSQEAECVQHRIGIVSPEAEMFSLIRAFSNIQSSLELYDGPCTESSYGNLVDSVVGAIRQSGFPTRNIATNPNIQWAAAQYRNATNAEDRVYGILALYNIQVGDTVPNNANRKKPSLRELETDFAVTLNAKSPLLGQLFVHAGPARPRGKSWQISGDIIVPYGFTYWDEDNFSNYSSIVGLSTGLAEVEGDMCLLKDLRHFWNASLKRFKSYKFSIVLDEYIVHEHPTIIASRPTRKSRTTEDVHGGMLILIDSALEEFQEDAVSVLELGGTPKEIFGLVLVHPPNDRSLTNRIGICKWERLSDTDMFATTRAAGDIVPLLNRDAIALLYKPQTRAKAASVCWSLVDCFLKSNQTLLYTLSRYKGQVNFKEAEKTAGLIFFNCCCAAVCPKPSIPSAEWFAPESGNTYSSDAADSLRLGFFVTQLLPLCKEELYSSRSDEFLKRPAPRKPSAFPESRLPELRPFS
;
A
#
# COMPACT_ATOMS: atom_id res chain seq x y z
N MET A 1 39.47 -17.54 -23.01
CA MET A 1 39.19 -18.28 -21.76
C MET A 1 37.68 -18.25 -21.53
N PRO A 2 37.02 -19.36 -21.17
CA PRO A 2 35.61 -19.31 -20.76
C PRO A 2 35.52 -18.40 -19.55
N ARG A 3 34.74 -17.32 -19.61
CA ARG A 3 34.35 -16.59 -18.38
C ARG A 3 33.70 -17.62 -17.47
N GLU A 4 34.17 -17.77 -16.23
CA GLU A 4 33.43 -18.49 -15.19
C GLU A 4 32.08 -17.79 -15.03
N ARG A 5 31.08 -18.24 -15.78
CA ARG A 5 29.69 -17.79 -15.63
C ARG A 5 29.31 -18.21 -14.21
N ARG A 6 29.25 -17.25 -13.28
CA ARG A 6 28.65 -17.46 -11.94
C ARG A 6 27.38 -18.27 -12.16
N SER A 7 27.25 -19.43 -11.52
CA SER A 7 26.14 -20.34 -11.79
C SER A 7 24.81 -19.61 -11.61
N LEU A 8 24.08 -19.40 -12.70
CA LEU A 8 22.82 -18.65 -12.80
C LEU A 8 21.76 -19.04 -11.75
N ALA A 9 21.84 -20.23 -11.19
CA ALA A 9 20.92 -20.75 -10.19
C ALA A 9 21.05 -20.08 -8.80
N HIS A 10 22.23 -19.59 -8.41
CA HIS A 10 22.44 -19.01 -7.07
C HIS A 10 22.06 -17.53 -6.97
N THR A 11 22.07 -16.78 -8.07
CA THR A 11 21.69 -15.36 -8.09
C THR A 11 20.18 -15.13 -8.22
N ARG A 12 19.43 -16.04 -8.85
CA ARG A 12 17.97 -15.90 -9.04
C ARG A 12 17.15 -16.00 -7.74
N HIS A 13 17.63 -16.72 -6.73
CA HIS A 13 16.89 -16.91 -5.46
C HIS A 13 17.36 -16.02 -4.31
N ALA A 14 18.65 -15.62 -4.26
CA ALA A 14 19.19 -14.89 -3.11
C ALA A 14 18.82 -13.40 -3.08
N ARG A 15 18.44 -12.80 -4.23
CA ARG A 15 18.08 -11.37 -4.33
C ARG A 15 16.57 -11.09 -4.37
N ARG A 16 15.70 -12.10 -4.15
CA ARG A 16 14.25 -11.89 -3.91
C ARG A 16 13.97 -11.26 -2.52
N GLY A 17 14.81 -10.32 -2.10
CA GLY A 17 14.59 -9.53 -0.90
C GLY A 17 13.57 -8.44 -1.20
N ARG A 18 12.32 -8.67 -0.78
CA ARG A 18 11.34 -7.66 -0.34
C ARG A 18 11.39 -6.32 -1.10
N GLY A 19 11.18 -6.38 -2.41
CA GLY A 19 10.76 -5.18 -3.13
C GLY A 19 9.40 -4.72 -2.57
N ILE A 20 9.19 -3.42 -2.55
CA ILE A 20 7.88 -2.79 -2.23
C ILE A 20 6.77 -3.31 -3.15
N PHE A 21 7.14 -3.72 -4.37
CA PHE A 21 6.32 -4.56 -5.23
C PHE A 21 6.71 -6.02 -5.00
N LEU A 22 5.79 -6.81 -4.44
CA LEU A 22 5.90 -8.26 -4.49
C LEU A 22 5.79 -8.65 -5.96
N TRP A 23 6.94 -8.89 -6.58
CA TRP A 23 7.03 -9.45 -7.94
C TRP A 23 6.38 -10.84 -8.06
N GLU A 24 5.85 -11.38 -6.97
CA GLU A 24 5.28 -12.73 -6.90
C GLU A 24 4.06 -12.88 -7.81
N ASP A 25 3.26 -11.83 -7.97
CA ASP A 25 2.05 -11.84 -8.81
C ASP A 25 2.24 -11.21 -10.20
N VAL A 26 3.44 -10.71 -10.48
CA VAL A 26 3.74 -10.14 -11.79
C VAL A 26 4.12 -11.27 -12.74
N GLU A 27 3.32 -11.46 -13.78
CA GLU A 27 3.68 -12.36 -14.88
C GLU A 27 5.01 -11.90 -15.52
N LEU A 28 6.02 -12.77 -15.50
CA LEU A 28 7.31 -12.49 -16.12
C LEU A 28 7.13 -12.39 -17.64
N GLN A 29 7.52 -11.25 -18.20
CA GLN A 29 7.41 -10.98 -19.63
C GLN A 29 8.80 -10.98 -20.27
N TRP A 30 8.86 -11.52 -21.49
CA TRP A 30 10.05 -11.50 -22.32
C TRP A 30 9.98 -10.32 -23.29
N PRO A 31 11.02 -9.45 -23.37
CA PRO A 31 11.03 -8.32 -24.28
C PRO A 31 10.85 -8.74 -25.73
N ARG A 32 10.23 -7.89 -26.56
CA ARG A 32 10.16 -8.18 -27.98
C ARG A 32 11.55 -8.25 -28.62
N ARG A 33 12.49 -7.45 -28.13
CA ARG A 33 13.87 -7.42 -28.60
C ARG A 33 14.84 -7.25 -27.44
N LEU A 34 16.06 -7.73 -27.64
CA LEU A 34 17.18 -7.50 -26.75
C LEU A 34 18.38 -7.01 -27.57
N LEU A 35 19.19 -6.13 -27.01
CA LEU A 35 20.50 -5.81 -27.54
C LEU A 35 21.47 -6.93 -27.15
N HIS A 36 22.01 -7.65 -28.14
CA HIS A 36 23.18 -8.49 -27.95
C HIS A 36 24.42 -7.59 -27.93
N ILE A 37 24.96 -7.38 -26.73
CA ILE A 37 26.02 -6.39 -26.46
C ILE A 37 27.30 -6.67 -27.24
N PRO A 38 27.85 -7.90 -27.29
CA PRO A 38 29.10 -8.17 -28.00
C PRO A 38 29.08 -7.81 -29.49
N SER A 39 27.92 -7.94 -30.15
CA SER A 39 27.78 -7.61 -31.57
C SER A 39 27.10 -6.26 -31.83
N MET A 40 26.73 -5.52 -30.79
CA MET A 40 25.92 -4.30 -30.88
C MET A 40 24.72 -4.47 -31.82
N THR A 41 23.99 -5.58 -31.68
CA THR A 41 22.87 -5.93 -32.56
C THR A 41 21.59 -6.10 -31.75
N SER A 42 20.55 -5.33 -32.08
CA SER A 42 19.21 -5.54 -31.55
C SER A 42 18.60 -6.77 -32.22
N VAL A 43 18.27 -7.80 -31.45
CA VAL A 43 17.77 -9.09 -31.94
C VAL A 43 16.33 -9.30 -31.51
N GLU A 44 15.47 -9.66 -32.46
CA GLU A 44 14.06 -9.93 -32.19
C GLU A 44 13.86 -11.30 -31.56
N ARG A 45 12.91 -11.37 -30.61
CA ARG A 45 12.47 -12.59 -29.96
C ARG A 45 11.85 -13.53 -30.99
N ARG A 46 12.28 -14.79 -30.99
CA ARG A 46 11.69 -15.88 -31.79
C ARG A 46 10.91 -16.85 -30.89
N ASP A 47 10.28 -17.84 -31.51
CA ASP A 47 9.45 -18.84 -30.84
C ASP A 47 10.18 -19.49 -29.65
N GLY A 48 9.48 -19.59 -28.52
CA GLY A 48 10.07 -20.14 -27.29
C GLY A 48 11.02 -19.19 -26.56
N ASN A 49 10.86 -17.87 -26.75
CA ASN A 49 11.68 -16.82 -26.11
C ASN A 49 13.18 -16.96 -26.40
N THR A 50 13.53 -17.31 -27.64
CA THR A 50 14.91 -17.45 -28.10
C THR A 50 15.42 -16.16 -28.75
N TYR A 51 16.69 -15.81 -28.51
CA TYR A 51 17.31 -14.59 -29.01
C TYR A 51 18.70 -14.85 -29.63
N GLY A 52 19.12 -13.93 -30.49
CA GLY A 52 20.49 -13.89 -31.00
C GLY A 52 20.81 -14.97 -32.04
N PRO A 53 22.05 -15.00 -32.56
CA PRO A 53 22.49 -15.93 -33.60
C PRO A 53 22.67 -17.37 -33.11
N PHE A 54 22.70 -17.60 -31.79
CA PHE A 54 22.92 -18.90 -31.18
C PHE A 54 21.63 -19.53 -30.60
N ASP A 55 20.46 -18.99 -30.94
CA ASP A 55 19.17 -19.47 -30.42
C ASP A 55 19.14 -19.56 -28.89
N GLU A 56 19.72 -18.59 -28.18
CA GLU A 56 19.79 -18.64 -26.72
C GLU A 56 18.38 -18.47 -26.16
N LYS A 57 17.88 -19.53 -25.54
CA LYS A 57 16.56 -19.58 -24.94
C LYS A 57 16.59 -18.85 -23.59
N GLU A 58 15.70 -17.88 -23.42
CA GLU A 58 15.47 -17.19 -22.15
C GLU A 58 16.77 -16.65 -21.51
N PRO A 59 17.59 -15.88 -22.25
CA PRO A 59 18.88 -15.41 -21.76
C PRO A 59 18.71 -14.48 -20.56
N GLY A 60 19.66 -14.52 -19.62
CA GLY A 60 19.75 -13.46 -18.62
C GLY A 60 20.11 -12.13 -19.29
N TYR A 61 19.37 -11.07 -18.97
CA TYR A 61 19.60 -9.73 -19.52
C TYR A 61 19.63 -8.67 -18.43
N SER A 62 20.31 -7.57 -18.73
CA SER A 62 20.30 -6.36 -17.91
C SER A 62 19.37 -5.28 -18.48
N ILE A 63 18.96 -4.30 -17.67
CA ILE A 63 18.23 -3.11 -18.12
C ILE A 63 19.05 -1.86 -17.83
N LEU A 64 18.99 -0.89 -18.74
CA LEU A 64 19.47 0.47 -18.51
C LEU A 64 18.29 1.44 -18.40
N THR A 65 18.20 2.19 -17.30
CA THR A 65 17.31 3.35 -17.16
C THR A 65 18.11 4.66 -17.24
N TYR A 66 17.64 5.58 -18.08
CA TYR A 66 18.37 6.77 -18.55
C TYR A 66 17.41 7.74 -19.26
N THR A 67 17.92 8.81 -19.88
CA THR A 67 17.07 9.88 -20.45
C THR A 67 17.44 10.30 -21.89
N TRP A 68 17.66 9.36 -22.80
CA TRP A 68 18.04 9.68 -24.19
C TRP A 68 16.95 10.44 -24.96
N GLY A 69 15.69 10.01 -24.87
CA GLY A 69 14.58 10.60 -25.63
C GLY A 69 14.31 12.09 -25.38
N ARG A 70 14.98 12.71 -24.41
CA ARG A 70 14.88 14.15 -24.10
C ARG A 70 15.77 15.03 -24.94
N TRP A 71 16.81 14.45 -25.53
CA TRP A 71 17.89 15.20 -26.16
C TRP A 71 18.03 14.84 -27.65
N PRO A 72 16.93 14.82 -28.43
CA PRO A 72 17.06 14.56 -29.85
C PRO A 72 17.82 15.72 -30.51
N ALA A 73 18.87 15.40 -31.24
CA ALA A 73 19.59 16.37 -32.06
C ALA A 73 19.55 15.91 -33.52
N PRO A 74 18.62 16.42 -34.34
CA PRO A 74 18.58 16.11 -35.76
C PRO A 74 19.94 16.40 -36.42
N GLY A 75 20.56 15.37 -36.99
CA GLY A 75 21.91 15.46 -37.60
C GLY A 75 23.07 15.24 -36.64
N GLY A 76 22.82 14.98 -35.35
CA GLY A 76 23.81 14.50 -34.40
C GLY A 76 24.23 13.05 -34.64
N PRO A 77 25.17 12.52 -33.85
CA PRO A 77 25.59 11.13 -33.97
C PRO A 77 24.51 10.18 -33.44
N HIS A 78 24.49 8.99 -34.05
CA HIS A 78 23.62 7.89 -33.69
C HIS A 78 24.45 6.78 -33.06
N ILE A 79 23.87 6.04 -32.12
CA ILE A 79 24.51 4.81 -31.64
C ILE A 79 24.54 3.77 -32.78
N PRO A 80 25.69 3.15 -33.09
CA PRO A 80 25.84 2.23 -34.21
C PRO A 80 25.30 0.83 -33.87
N VAL A 81 23.98 0.72 -33.66
CA VAL A 81 23.32 -0.57 -33.42
C VAL A 81 22.75 -1.14 -34.71
N ALA A 82 23.08 -2.40 -34.99
CA ALA A 82 22.54 -3.14 -36.11
C ALA A 82 21.21 -3.83 -35.75
N GLY A 83 20.45 -4.23 -36.77
CA GLY A 83 19.28 -5.11 -36.63
C GLY A 83 17.96 -4.42 -36.31
N THR A 84 17.94 -3.11 -36.03
CA THR A 84 16.69 -2.34 -35.90
C THR A 84 16.06 -2.07 -37.28
N THR A 85 14.73 -1.99 -37.33
CA THR A 85 13.97 -1.63 -38.54
C THR A 85 13.60 -0.15 -38.59
N TRP A 86 13.86 0.58 -37.51
CA TRP A 86 13.61 2.01 -37.34
C TRP A 86 14.93 2.78 -37.19
N ALA A 87 14.88 4.09 -37.42
CA ALA A 87 16.01 4.97 -37.14
C ALA A 87 16.11 5.23 -35.63
N ILE A 88 17.23 4.87 -35.03
CA ILE A 88 17.52 5.25 -33.64
C ILE A 88 17.76 6.77 -33.61
N PRO A 89 17.05 7.56 -32.79
CA PRO A 89 17.23 9.01 -32.76
C PRO A 89 18.66 9.41 -32.38
N ALA A 90 19.21 10.40 -33.08
CA ALA A 90 20.48 11.03 -32.72
C ALA A 90 20.38 11.80 -31.39
N VAL A 91 21.51 11.93 -30.70
CA VAL A 91 21.59 12.61 -29.39
C VAL A 91 22.35 13.93 -29.46
N ASP A 92 21.92 14.89 -28.64
CA ASP A 92 22.69 16.11 -28.37
C ASP A 92 23.95 15.79 -27.56
N GLU A 93 25.09 15.75 -28.24
CA GLU A 93 26.42 15.51 -27.67
C GLU A 93 26.83 16.57 -26.62
N ALA A 94 26.15 17.72 -26.55
CA ALA A 94 26.35 18.68 -25.45
C ALA A 94 25.80 18.18 -24.11
N LYS A 95 25.00 17.10 -24.11
CA LYS A 95 24.48 16.42 -22.91
C LYS A 95 25.36 15.24 -22.53
N PHE A 96 25.38 14.22 -23.38
CA PHE A 96 26.26 13.07 -23.26
C PHE A 96 26.58 12.54 -24.66
N THR A 97 27.67 11.77 -24.77
CA THR A 97 28.17 11.33 -26.06
C THR A 97 27.73 9.90 -26.39
N VAL A 98 27.65 9.56 -27.68
CA VAL A 98 27.47 8.18 -28.12
C VAL A 98 28.57 7.29 -27.55
N ALA A 99 29.81 7.78 -27.50
CA ALA A 99 30.93 7.05 -26.92
C ALA A 99 30.72 6.76 -25.43
N SER A 100 30.26 7.74 -24.63
CA SER A 100 29.99 7.49 -23.20
C SER A 100 28.86 6.49 -23.01
N PHE A 101 27.84 6.53 -23.88
CA PHE A 101 26.75 5.56 -23.84
C PHE A 101 27.21 4.14 -24.22
N GLU A 102 28.10 4.00 -25.20
CA GLU A 102 28.73 2.72 -25.54
C GLU A 102 29.55 2.16 -24.37
N GLU A 103 30.27 3.00 -23.62
CA GLU A 103 30.99 2.55 -22.42
C GLU A 103 30.03 2.02 -21.34
N VAL A 104 28.87 2.63 -21.16
CA VAL A 104 27.81 2.10 -20.28
C VAL A 104 27.34 0.73 -20.74
N ILE A 105 27.06 0.56 -22.03
CA ILE A 105 26.65 -0.72 -22.60
C ILE A 105 27.74 -1.78 -22.41
N LYS A 106 29.02 -1.42 -22.64
CA LYS A 106 30.16 -2.31 -22.40
C LYS A 106 30.26 -2.70 -20.92
N LYS A 107 30.03 -1.76 -19.99
CA LYS A 107 29.99 -2.03 -18.55
C LYS A 107 28.91 -3.06 -18.22
N MET A 108 27.70 -2.91 -18.76
CA MET A 108 26.62 -3.89 -18.59
C MET A 108 27.00 -5.27 -19.15
N GLY A 109 27.70 -5.29 -20.29
CA GLY A 109 28.26 -6.46 -20.97
C GLY A 109 29.34 -7.24 -20.18
N GLN A 110 29.80 -6.70 -19.06
CA GLN A 110 30.67 -7.43 -18.13
C GLN A 110 29.89 -8.51 -17.35
N THR A 111 28.58 -8.29 -17.14
CA THR A 111 27.72 -9.18 -16.35
C THR A 111 26.83 -10.07 -17.23
N TYR A 112 26.19 -9.50 -18.26
CA TYR A 112 25.26 -10.21 -19.14
C TYR A 112 25.54 -9.85 -20.60
N ASP A 113 25.43 -10.81 -21.52
CA ASP A 113 25.65 -10.58 -22.95
C ASP A 113 24.45 -9.88 -23.63
N PHE A 114 23.31 -9.81 -22.94
CA PHE A 114 22.08 -9.16 -23.40
C PHE A 114 21.68 -7.98 -22.51
N ALA A 115 21.15 -6.93 -23.14
CA ALA A 115 20.52 -5.81 -22.47
C ALA A 115 19.17 -5.46 -23.10
N TRP A 116 18.26 -4.95 -22.29
CA TRP A 116 17.07 -4.25 -22.75
C TRP A 116 17.28 -2.75 -22.52
N ILE A 117 17.29 -2.00 -23.62
CA ILE A 117 17.52 -0.56 -23.67
C ILE A 117 16.45 0.00 -24.62
N ASP A 118 15.58 0.84 -24.10
CA ASP A 118 14.34 1.26 -24.77
C ASP A 118 14.54 1.77 -26.22
N VAL A 119 15.55 2.61 -26.47
CA VAL A 119 15.77 3.26 -27.78
C VAL A 119 16.19 2.27 -28.88
N VAL A 120 16.74 1.11 -28.49
CA VAL A 120 17.22 0.07 -29.43
C VAL A 120 16.40 -1.22 -29.36
N CYS A 121 15.56 -1.40 -28.34
CA CYS A 121 14.72 -2.58 -28.17
C CYS A 121 13.25 -2.33 -28.49
N ILE A 122 12.81 -1.08 -28.49
CA ILE A 122 11.44 -0.67 -28.81
C ILE A 122 11.45 0.11 -30.12
N ASP A 123 10.59 -0.29 -31.05
CA ASP A 123 10.36 0.45 -32.28
C ASP A 123 9.76 1.82 -31.95
N GLN A 124 10.56 2.87 -32.08
CA GLN A 124 10.16 4.24 -31.72
C GLN A 124 9.26 4.89 -32.78
N GLU A 125 9.21 4.32 -33.99
CA GLU A 125 8.41 4.83 -35.12
C GLU A 125 7.04 4.14 -35.19
N ASN A 126 6.93 2.91 -34.69
CA ASN A 126 5.67 2.17 -34.63
C ASN A 126 4.95 2.33 -33.28
N TYR A 127 3.93 3.19 -33.26
CA TYR A 127 3.17 3.51 -32.06
C TYR A 127 2.54 2.28 -31.37
N ASP A 128 1.92 1.38 -32.14
CA ASP A 128 1.23 0.21 -31.57
C ASP A 128 2.23 -0.74 -30.92
N VAL A 129 3.38 -0.97 -31.56
CA VAL A 129 4.47 -1.80 -31.01
C VAL A 129 5.06 -1.17 -29.76
N LYS A 130 5.22 0.16 -29.76
CA LYS A 130 5.70 0.91 -28.60
C LYS A 130 4.75 0.77 -27.41
N MET A 131 3.45 1.00 -27.62
CA MET A 131 2.46 0.91 -26.54
C MET A 131 2.30 -0.51 -26.01
N ASP A 132 2.40 -1.53 -26.87
CA ASP A 132 2.40 -2.94 -26.45
C ASP A 132 3.61 -3.29 -25.57
N GLU A 133 4.82 -2.84 -25.93
CA GLU A 133 6.00 -3.09 -25.08
C GLU A 133 5.92 -2.30 -23.76
N ILE A 134 5.44 -1.05 -23.77
CA ILE A 134 5.21 -0.26 -22.56
C ILE A 134 4.22 -0.98 -21.64
N GLY A 135 3.14 -1.55 -22.19
CA GLY A 135 2.17 -2.36 -21.43
C GLY A 135 2.78 -3.61 -20.78
N ARG A 136 3.91 -4.10 -21.28
CA ARG A 136 4.67 -5.26 -20.76
C ARG A 136 5.85 -4.88 -19.87
N GLN A 137 6.12 -3.59 -19.66
CA GLN A 137 7.34 -3.10 -19.00
C GLN A 137 7.51 -3.66 -17.58
N VAL A 138 6.44 -3.81 -16.80
CA VAL A 138 6.50 -4.36 -15.42
C VAL A 138 7.06 -5.78 -15.43
N GLY A 139 6.49 -6.66 -16.27
CA GLY A 139 6.96 -8.04 -16.40
C GLY A 139 8.38 -8.14 -16.97
N ILE A 140 8.77 -7.20 -17.83
CA ILE A 140 10.13 -7.10 -18.37
C ILE A 140 11.13 -6.70 -17.26
N PHE A 141 10.79 -5.73 -16.42
CA PHE A 141 11.63 -5.33 -15.28
C PHE A 141 11.72 -6.43 -14.22
N ALA A 142 10.61 -7.14 -13.97
CA ALA A 142 10.54 -8.30 -13.07
C ALA A 142 11.48 -9.42 -13.51
N ASN A 143 11.54 -9.67 -14.82
CA ASN A 143 12.31 -10.76 -15.40
C ASN A 143 13.80 -10.41 -15.64
N ALA A 144 14.17 -9.13 -15.58
CA ALA A 144 15.56 -8.70 -15.78
C ALA A 144 16.48 -9.19 -14.66
N SER A 145 17.71 -9.58 -15.01
CA SER A 145 18.67 -10.12 -14.05
C SER A 145 19.44 -9.03 -13.29
N GLN A 146 19.55 -7.82 -13.84
CA GLN A 146 20.16 -6.65 -13.20
C GLN A 146 19.61 -5.37 -13.85
N VAL A 147 19.45 -4.30 -13.08
CA VAL A 147 19.13 -2.97 -13.62
C VAL A 147 20.21 -1.97 -13.23
N TYR A 148 20.47 -1.02 -14.12
CA TYR A 148 21.41 0.08 -13.93
C TYR A 148 20.70 1.41 -14.14
N VAL A 149 20.98 2.38 -13.27
CA VAL A 149 20.58 3.79 -13.37
C VAL A 149 21.77 4.61 -13.81
N TRP A 150 21.71 5.23 -14.99
CA TRP A 150 22.82 6.06 -15.48
C TRP A 150 22.60 7.55 -15.19
N ILE A 151 23.35 8.05 -14.22
CA ILE A 151 23.39 9.45 -13.80
C ILE A 151 24.48 10.16 -14.61
N TRP A 152 24.16 10.41 -15.88
CA TRP A 152 25.14 10.84 -16.87
C TRP A 152 25.68 12.26 -16.63
N SER A 153 24.99 13.11 -15.87
CA SER A 153 25.44 14.49 -15.63
C SER A 153 26.48 14.63 -14.52
N LEU A 154 26.73 13.57 -13.75
CA LEU A 154 27.62 13.60 -12.59
C LEU A 154 28.84 12.69 -12.79
N PRO A 155 30.07 13.25 -12.74
CA PRO A 155 31.30 12.47 -12.68
C PRO A 155 31.32 11.55 -11.45
N THR A 156 32.01 10.42 -11.57
CA THR A 156 32.09 9.37 -10.55
C THR A 156 32.40 9.91 -9.15
N ALA A 157 33.44 10.75 -9.04
CA ALA A 157 33.86 11.30 -7.75
C ALA A 157 32.78 12.19 -7.11
N ARG A 158 32.07 12.98 -7.92
CA ARG A 158 31.00 13.87 -7.43
C ARG A 158 29.77 13.07 -7.04
N LEU A 159 29.37 12.11 -7.87
CA LEU A 159 28.24 11.23 -7.59
C LEU A 159 28.47 10.41 -6.31
N GLN A 160 29.67 9.86 -6.13
CA GLN A 160 30.05 9.16 -4.90
C GLN A 160 29.95 10.06 -3.67
N HIS A 161 30.44 11.30 -3.75
CA HIS A 161 30.38 12.24 -2.64
C HIS A 161 28.94 12.58 -2.22
N VAL A 162 28.07 12.93 -3.19
CA VAL A 162 26.68 13.29 -2.87
C VAL A 162 25.91 12.09 -2.33
N TYR A 163 26.18 10.90 -2.86
CA TYR A 163 25.59 9.65 -2.39
C TYR A 163 26.04 9.32 -0.96
N ASP A 164 27.34 9.43 -0.67
CA ASP A 164 27.90 9.22 0.68
C ASP A 164 27.27 10.19 1.68
N ASP A 165 27.11 11.47 1.34
CA ASP A 165 26.55 12.47 2.25
C ASP A 165 25.07 12.20 2.57
N ILE A 166 24.26 11.88 1.56
CA ILE A 166 22.85 11.55 1.73
C ILE A 166 22.70 10.28 2.58
N THR A 167 23.41 9.21 2.23
CA THR A 167 23.29 7.91 2.92
C THR A 167 23.87 7.95 4.33
N ARG A 168 24.97 8.67 4.57
CA ARG A 168 25.53 8.89 5.91
C ARG A 168 24.54 9.65 6.80
N CYS A 169 23.92 10.71 6.28
CA CYS A 169 22.90 11.43 7.03
C CYS A 169 21.70 10.52 7.33
N GLY A 170 21.13 9.86 6.31
CA GLY A 170 20.02 8.92 6.49
C GLY A 170 20.31 7.78 7.47
N ALA A 171 21.54 7.25 7.49
CA ALA A 171 21.97 6.23 8.45
C ALA A 171 22.09 6.79 9.88
N SER A 172 22.62 8.01 10.05
CA SER A 172 22.73 8.67 11.36
C SER A 172 21.38 8.99 12.00
N LEU A 173 20.35 9.17 11.17
CA LEU A 173 18.97 9.47 11.56
C LEU A 173 18.11 8.21 11.74
N ASP A 174 18.64 7.03 11.39
CA ASP A 174 17.91 5.78 11.52
C ASP A 174 17.77 5.40 12.99
N ASN A 175 16.63 5.75 13.58
CA ASN A 175 16.29 5.40 14.96
C ASN A 175 15.86 3.94 15.12
N SER A 176 15.69 3.20 14.02
CA SER A 176 14.99 1.93 14.04
C SER A 176 15.80 0.74 14.55
N ASP A 177 17.10 0.91 14.79
CA ASP A 177 17.92 -0.13 15.40
C ASP A 177 18.97 0.46 16.34
N GLY A 178 18.80 0.23 17.64
CA GLY A 178 19.89 0.34 18.63
C GLY A 178 21.13 -0.50 18.28
N LEU A 179 21.10 -1.27 17.18
CA LEU A 179 22.22 -2.02 16.62
C LEU A 179 23.28 -1.14 15.92
N PHE A 180 22.92 0.03 15.35
CA PHE A 180 23.87 0.85 14.58
C PHE A 180 24.62 1.92 15.41
N ARG A 181 24.25 2.13 16.68
CA ARG A 181 24.92 3.12 17.57
C ARG A 181 26.34 2.73 18.03
N GLN A 182 26.90 1.60 17.60
CA GLN A 182 28.23 1.12 18.02
C GLN A 182 29.24 0.92 16.89
N LEU A 183 29.12 1.60 15.75
CA LEU A 183 30.28 1.69 14.86
C LEU A 183 31.24 2.77 15.39
N PRO A 184 32.50 2.43 15.75
CA PRO A 184 33.52 3.43 16.00
C PRO A 184 33.67 4.31 14.75
N PRO A 185 34.06 5.59 14.89
CA PRO A 185 34.40 6.40 13.74
C PRO A 185 35.49 5.67 12.95
N LEU A 186 35.17 5.23 11.73
CA LEU A 186 36.15 4.68 10.81
C LEU A 186 37.19 5.78 10.58
N ALA A 187 38.42 5.49 11.00
CA ALA A 187 39.56 6.37 10.86
C ALA A 187 39.77 6.72 9.38
N THR A 188 39.24 7.86 8.94
CA THR A 188 39.72 8.53 7.75
C THR A 188 41.09 9.09 8.07
N SER A 189 42.10 8.58 7.37
CA SER A 189 43.48 9.02 7.43
C SER A 189 43.62 10.55 7.34
N SER A 190 44.19 11.12 8.40
CA SER A 190 45.04 12.32 8.41
C SER A 190 44.44 13.66 7.97
N LEU A 191 43.54 14.23 8.77
CA LEU A 191 43.56 15.65 9.14
C LEU A 191 43.15 15.73 10.62
N MET A 192 44.06 16.20 11.47
CA MET A 192 43.89 16.26 12.93
C MET A 192 42.67 17.10 13.30
N TYR A 193 41.58 16.44 13.70
CA TYR A 193 40.50 17.07 14.45
C TYR A 193 40.77 16.79 15.95
N ASP A 194 40.82 17.86 16.73
CA ASP A 194 41.09 17.87 18.17
C ASP A 194 40.01 17.10 18.94
N ASP A 195 40.37 15.95 19.51
CA ASP A 195 39.51 14.98 20.21
C ASP A 195 39.32 15.33 21.71
N SER A 196 39.30 16.62 22.05
CA SER A 196 39.15 17.10 23.44
C SER A 196 37.70 17.31 23.89
N ALA A 197 36.70 16.84 23.14
CA ALA A 197 35.30 16.88 23.57
C ALA A 197 34.99 15.76 24.60
N PRO A 198 34.60 16.08 25.85
CA PRO A 198 34.41 15.08 26.90
C PRO A 198 33.21 14.16 26.62
N ARG A 199 33.47 12.86 26.48
CA ARG A 199 32.44 11.81 26.47
C ARG A 199 31.88 11.62 27.88
N ASN A 200 30.88 12.42 28.24
CA ASN A 200 30.05 12.23 29.42
C ASN A 200 28.63 11.84 28.99
N VAL A 201 28.32 10.55 28.84
CA VAL A 201 26.91 10.10 28.90
C VAL A 201 26.83 8.69 29.48
N SER A 202 26.85 8.63 30.81
CA SER A 202 26.06 7.64 31.55
C SER A 202 24.86 8.37 32.12
N GLN A 203 23.81 8.57 31.31
CA GLN A 203 22.51 9.06 31.79
C GLN A 203 21.44 8.00 31.52
N LYS A 204 21.00 7.42 32.64
CA LYS A 204 19.75 6.69 32.80
C LYS A 204 18.59 7.69 32.75
N GLY A 205 17.62 7.44 31.88
CA GLY A 205 16.22 7.87 32.06
C GLY A 205 15.80 9.19 31.42
N ASP A 206 14.89 9.08 30.45
CA ASP A 206 13.75 9.98 30.19
C ASP A 206 13.87 11.27 29.34
N GLU A 207 14.98 11.55 28.67
CA GLU A 207 14.94 12.54 27.57
C GLU A 207 15.44 11.92 26.27
N LEU A 208 14.49 11.46 25.43
CA LEU A 208 14.73 11.32 24.00
C LEU A 208 15.16 12.70 23.48
N THR A 209 16.48 12.90 23.45
CA THR A 209 17.11 14.10 22.92
C THR A 209 16.61 14.33 21.51
N HIS A 210 16.02 15.50 21.28
CA HIS A 210 15.62 15.95 19.96
C HIS A 210 16.78 15.73 19.00
N ILE A 211 16.53 15.04 17.89
CA ILE A 211 17.54 14.84 16.85
C ILE A 211 17.71 16.19 16.17
N TRP A 212 18.67 16.96 16.67
CA TRP A 212 19.07 18.21 16.08
C TRP A 212 20.14 17.94 15.04
N ILE A 213 19.85 18.29 13.79
CA ILE A 213 20.83 18.28 12.71
C ILE A 213 21.49 19.65 12.71
N PRO A 214 22.82 19.74 12.86
CA PRO A 214 23.50 21.03 12.75
C PRO A 214 23.16 21.74 11.44
N GLN A 215 22.89 23.04 11.47
CA GLN A 215 22.50 23.79 10.26
C GLN A 215 23.50 23.61 9.11
N ALA A 216 24.80 23.59 9.40
CA ALA A 216 25.84 23.33 8.40
C ALA A 216 25.69 21.95 7.73
N THR A 217 25.34 20.92 8.52
CA THR A 217 25.03 19.58 8.00
C THR A 217 23.78 19.58 7.15
N LEU A 218 22.72 20.28 7.58
CA LEU A 218 21.47 20.40 6.82
C LEU A 218 21.68 21.14 5.49
N SER A 219 22.47 22.22 5.46
CA SER A 219 22.83 22.92 4.23
C SER A 219 23.68 22.06 3.29
N SER A 220 24.63 21.28 3.82
CA SER A 220 25.41 20.33 3.02
C SER A 220 24.52 19.23 2.42
N LEU A 221 23.52 18.77 3.19
CA LEU A 221 22.54 17.79 2.75
C LEU A 221 21.64 18.35 1.65
N GLU A 222 21.10 19.56 1.83
CA GLU A 222 20.32 20.28 0.81
C GLU A 222 21.11 20.39 -0.50
N ALA A 223 22.37 20.81 -0.45
CA ALA A 223 23.22 20.92 -1.63
C ALA A 223 23.47 19.55 -2.31
N SER A 224 23.64 18.49 -1.54
CA SER A 224 23.85 17.13 -2.06
C SER A 224 22.59 16.56 -2.71
N ILE A 225 21.43 16.72 -2.07
CA ILE A 225 20.13 16.35 -2.62
C ILE A 225 19.85 17.15 -3.89
N GLY A 226 20.05 18.46 -3.86
CA GLY A 226 19.88 19.32 -5.04
C GLY A 226 20.82 18.95 -6.19
N THR A 227 22.07 18.58 -5.90
CA THR A 227 23.01 18.09 -6.92
C THR A 227 22.54 16.77 -7.54
N LEU A 228 22.12 15.80 -6.72
CA LEU A 228 21.68 14.49 -7.20
C LEU A 228 20.37 14.59 -7.99
N LEU A 229 19.36 15.25 -7.42
CA LEU A 229 18.05 15.42 -8.04
C LEU A 229 18.05 16.40 -9.23
N GLY A 230 19.13 17.17 -9.38
CA GLY A 230 19.38 18.00 -10.56
C GLY A 230 19.72 17.20 -11.82
N ASP A 231 20.09 15.91 -11.70
CA ASP A 231 20.29 15.06 -12.86
C ASP A 231 18.96 14.83 -13.60
N PRO A 232 18.93 14.90 -14.95
CA PRO A 232 17.71 14.73 -15.72
C PRO A 232 16.97 13.41 -15.49
N TRP A 233 17.64 12.36 -14.99
CA TRP A 233 17.00 11.12 -14.56
C TRP A 233 15.94 11.40 -13.48
N PHE A 234 16.23 12.22 -12.48
CA PHE A 234 15.28 12.59 -11.41
C PHE A 234 14.26 13.65 -11.84
N SER A 235 14.18 14.03 -13.11
CA SER A 235 13.04 14.81 -13.60
C SER A 235 12.25 14.05 -14.66
N SER A 236 12.62 12.79 -14.95
CA SER A 236 11.89 11.95 -15.89
C SER A 236 10.73 11.22 -15.26
N LEU A 237 9.59 11.25 -15.96
CA LEU A 237 8.40 10.56 -15.53
C LEU A 237 8.59 9.05 -15.65
N TRP A 238 9.14 8.59 -16.78
CA TRP A 238 9.41 7.18 -17.02
C TRP A 238 10.38 6.59 -15.99
N THR A 239 11.41 7.34 -15.61
CA THR A 239 12.41 6.89 -14.64
C THR A 239 11.87 6.81 -13.20
N LEU A 240 10.82 7.58 -12.86
CA LEU A 240 10.14 7.46 -11.57
C LEU A 240 9.57 6.04 -11.40
N GLN A 241 8.89 5.52 -12.42
CA GLN A 241 8.38 4.16 -12.41
C GLN A 241 9.53 3.15 -12.39
N GLU A 242 10.51 3.31 -13.25
CA GLU A 242 11.62 2.36 -13.40
C GLU A 242 12.44 2.18 -12.11
N GLY A 243 12.71 3.28 -11.39
CA GLY A 243 13.41 3.24 -10.11
C GLY A 243 12.65 2.52 -9.01
N LEU A 244 11.31 2.49 -9.09
CA LEU A 244 10.47 1.83 -8.08
C LEU A 244 10.17 0.38 -8.39
N LEU A 245 10.09 0.04 -9.68
CA LEU A 245 10.10 -1.33 -10.13
C LEU A 245 11.39 -2.01 -9.62
N ARG A 246 12.56 -1.40 -9.81
CA ARG A 246 13.85 -2.04 -9.49
C ARG A 246 14.66 -1.26 -8.46
N GLN A 247 14.33 -1.48 -7.19
CA GLN A 247 15.05 -0.88 -6.06
C GLN A 247 16.48 -1.42 -5.90
N ASP A 248 16.79 -2.58 -6.48
CA ASP A 248 18.15 -3.12 -6.58
C ASP A 248 18.93 -2.55 -7.79
N ALA A 249 18.41 -1.52 -8.47
CA ALA A 249 19.11 -0.89 -9.58
C ALA A 249 20.39 -0.18 -9.10
N ILE A 250 21.49 -0.45 -9.79
CA ILE A 250 22.83 0.06 -9.45
C ILE A 250 23.06 1.42 -10.12
N PHE A 251 23.58 2.39 -9.39
CA PHE A 251 23.96 3.69 -9.95
C PHE A 251 25.28 3.61 -10.74
N LEU A 252 25.23 4.06 -11.99
CA LEU A 252 26.37 4.32 -12.85
C LEU A 252 26.56 5.83 -12.99
N SER A 253 27.82 6.27 -12.86
CA SER A 253 28.23 7.66 -13.11
C SER A 253 28.30 7.99 -14.61
N GLN A 254 28.64 9.25 -14.92
CA GLN A 254 28.97 9.70 -16.27
C GLN A 254 29.97 8.78 -16.99
N GLU A 255 31.00 8.29 -16.29
CA GLU A 255 32.05 7.41 -16.85
C GLU A 255 31.69 5.93 -16.83
N ALA A 256 30.41 5.57 -16.60
CA ALA A 256 29.93 4.20 -16.47
C ALA A 256 30.50 3.43 -15.27
N GLU A 257 30.99 4.12 -14.24
CA GLU A 257 31.50 3.46 -13.04
C GLU A 257 30.41 3.27 -11.99
N CYS A 258 30.44 2.11 -11.33
CA CYS A 258 29.53 1.81 -10.25
C CYS A 258 29.89 2.66 -9.03
N VAL A 259 28.92 3.41 -8.52
CA VAL A 259 29.03 4.08 -7.22
C VAL A 259 29.10 2.99 -6.14
N GLN A 260 29.99 3.15 -5.17
CA GLN A 260 30.19 2.17 -4.12
C GLN A 260 29.46 2.56 -2.84
N HIS A 261 28.95 1.59 -2.10
CA HIS A 261 28.40 1.80 -0.78
C HIS A 261 29.52 1.72 0.28
N ARG A 262 29.80 2.81 0.98
CA ARG A 262 30.89 2.87 1.97
C ARG A 262 30.46 2.57 3.42
N ILE A 263 29.17 2.33 3.68
CA ILE A 263 28.60 2.27 5.04
C ILE A 263 27.98 0.90 5.33
N GLY A 264 28.79 -0.12 5.65
CA GLY A 264 28.30 -1.31 6.38
C GLY A 264 27.14 -2.13 5.79
N ILE A 265 26.88 -2.07 4.48
CA ILE A 265 25.82 -2.84 3.79
C ILE A 265 26.40 -4.09 3.11
N VAL A 266 25.52 -5.07 2.89
CA VAL A 266 25.76 -6.39 2.26
C VAL A 266 26.20 -6.30 0.79
N SER A 267 25.76 -5.26 0.06
CA SER A 267 26.13 -5.00 -1.34
C SER A 267 27.17 -3.88 -1.40
N PRO A 268 28.31 -4.08 -2.10
CA PRO A 268 29.31 -3.03 -2.26
C PRO A 268 28.87 -1.94 -3.23
N GLU A 269 27.85 -2.17 -4.06
CA GLU A 269 27.38 -1.23 -5.06
C GLU A 269 26.23 -0.38 -4.48
N ALA A 270 26.20 0.89 -4.84
CA ALA A 270 25.13 1.80 -4.47
C ALA A 270 23.86 1.46 -5.25
N GLU A 271 22.82 1.05 -4.52
CA GLU A 271 21.53 0.66 -5.07
C GLU A 271 20.46 1.72 -4.78
N MET A 272 19.43 1.77 -5.62
CA MET A 272 18.27 2.66 -5.45
C MET A 272 17.59 2.49 -4.08
N PHE A 273 17.52 1.28 -3.56
CA PHE A 273 16.94 0.95 -2.25
C PHE A 273 17.61 1.72 -1.12
N SER A 274 18.95 1.76 -1.10
CA SER A 274 19.71 2.51 -0.09
C SER A 274 19.47 4.01 -0.15
N LEU A 275 19.26 4.56 -1.36
CA LEU A 275 18.90 5.97 -1.53
C LEU A 275 17.48 6.24 -1.01
N ILE A 276 16.50 5.41 -1.39
CA ILE A 276 15.11 5.50 -0.92
C ILE A 276 15.05 5.44 0.61
N ARG A 277 15.76 4.48 1.22
CA ARG A 277 15.85 4.35 2.67
C ARG A 277 16.44 5.60 3.32
N ALA A 278 17.52 6.14 2.76
CA ALA A 278 18.14 7.36 3.28
C ALA A 278 17.18 8.56 3.21
N PHE A 279 16.51 8.77 2.07
CA PHE A 279 15.49 9.80 1.89
C PHE A 279 14.35 9.66 2.89
N SER A 280 13.84 8.45 3.10
CA SER A 280 12.79 8.21 4.09
C SER A 280 13.22 8.56 5.51
N ASN A 281 14.44 8.20 5.91
CA ASN A 281 14.95 8.48 7.26
C ASN A 281 15.14 9.98 7.48
N ILE A 282 15.69 10.67 6.46
CA ILE A 282 15.86 12.12 6.46
C ILE A 282 14.51 12.80 6.58
N GLN A 283 13.57 12.50 5.68
CA GLN A 283 12.26 13.13 5.68
C GLN A 283 11.51 12.87 6.98
N SER A 284 11.42 11.61 7.44
CA SER A 284 10.69 11.28 8.67
C SER A 284 11.26 12.03 9.88
N SER A 285 12.58 12.14 9.98
CA SER A 285 13.23 12.84 11.09
C SER A 285 13.00 14.35 11.02
N LEU A 286 13.08 14.94 9.83
CA LEU A 286 12.85 16.36 9.61
C LEU A 286 11.36 16.75 9.77
N GLU A 287 10.43 15.89 9.34
CA GLU A 287 8.99 16.08 9.53
C GLU A 287 8.57 15.92 10.99
N LEU A 288 9.30 15.15 11.80
CA LEU A 288 9.07 15.04 13.25
C LEU A 288 9.76 16.14 14.07
N TYR A 289 10.71 16.88 13.50
CA TYR A 289 11.52 17.86 14.24
C TYR A 289 10.68 19.05 14.74
N ASP A 290 10.32 19.11 16.02
CA ASP A 290 9.59 20.26 16.62
C ASP A 290 10.46 21.23 17.40
N GLY A 291 11.74 21.30 17.05
CA GLY A 291 12.64 22.21 17.75
C GLY A 291 12.07 23.63 17.70
N PRO A 292 12.16 24.43 18.79
CA PRO A 292 11.85 25.85 18.77
C PRO A 292 12.88 26.57 17.89
N CYS A 293 12.80 26.36 16.58
CA CYS A 293 13.60 27.11 15.62
C CYS A 293 12.98 28.50 15.53
N THR A 294 13.49 29.39 16.36
CA THR A 294 13.26 30.84 16.23
C THR A 294 13.91 31.39 14.95
N GLU A 295 14.82 30.63 14.33
CA GLU A 295 15.47 31.01 13.07
C GLU A 295 14.69 30.49 11.86
N SER A 296 14.09 31.43 11.11
CA SER A 296 13.38 31.16 9.85
C SER A 296 14.23 30.48 8.79
N SER A 297 15.56 30.70 8.82
CA SER A 297 16.52 30.09 7.90
C SER A 297 16.56 28.56 7.99
N TYR A 298 16.51 28.00 9.21
CA TYR A 298 16.51 26.55 9.41
C TYR A 298 15.21 25.92 8.92
N GLY A 299 14.06 26.54 9.21
CA GLY A 299 12.76 26.09 8.71
C GLY A 299 12.72 26.00 7.18
N ASN A 300 13.22 27.04 6.51
CA ASN A 300 13.31 27.05 5.04
C ASN A 300 14.20 25.92 4.50
N LEU A 301 15.32 25.61 5.16
CA LEU A 301 16.18 24.49 4.78
C LEU A 301 15.49 23.13 4.95
N VAL A 302 14.76 22.96 6.06
CA VAL A 302 13.95 21.75 6.30
C VAL A 302 12.90 21.59 5.21
N ASP A 303 12.15 22.65 4.92
CA ASP A 303 11.10 22.64 3.91
C ASP A 303 11.66 22.38 2.51
N SER A 304 12.83 22.95 2.19
CA SER A 304 13.57 22.71 0.96
C SER A 304 13.96 21.24 0.80
N VAL A 305 14.61 20.65 1.83
CA VAL A 305 15.04 19.24 1.81
C VAL A 305 13.85 18.29 1.74
N VAL A 306 12.84 18.48 2.60
CA VAL A 306 11.62 17.65 2.62
C VAL A 306 10.86 17.79 1.31
N GLY A 307 10.72 19.01 0.80
CA GLY A 307 10.08 19.30 -0.48
C GLY A 307 10.78 18.61 -1.65
N ALA A 308 12.10 18.70 -1.75
CA ALA A 308 12.89 18.06 -2.80
C ALA A 308 12.75 16.52 -2.75
N ILE A 309 12.86 15.92 -1.56
CA ILE A 309 12.65 14.47 -1.37
C ILE A 309 11.23 14.07 -1.76
N ARG A 310 10.21 14.83 -1.34
CA ARG A 310 8.80 14.54 -1.66
C ARG A 310 8.53 14.61 -3.16
N GLN A 311 8.99 15.67 -3.81
CA GLN A 311 8.85 15.87 -5.25
C GLN A 311 9.60 14.81 -6.07
N SER A 312 10.67 14.22 -5.50
CA SER A 312 11.38 13.14 -6.14
C SER A 312 10.57 11.83 -6.27
N GLY A 313 9.46 11.66 -5.55
CA GLY A 313 8.66 10.42 -5.62
C GLY A 313 9.31 9.15 -5.07
N PHE A 314 10.49 9.29 -4.46
CA PHE A 314 11.17 8.28 -3.65
C PHE A 314 11.04 8.43 -2.10
N PRO A 315 10.12 9.23 -1.52
CA PRO A 315 9.95 9.35 -0.08
C PRO A 315 9.20 8.14 0.49
N THR A 316 9.84 6.98 0.61
CA THR A 316 9.13 5.81 1.13
C THR A 316 9.99 5.11 2.16
N ARG A 317 9.45 5.02 3.40
CA ARG A 317 9.92 4.03 4.38
C ARG A 317 9.99 2.69 3.67
N ASN A 318 10.79 1.75 4.17
CA ASN A 318 10.82 0.36 3.67
C ASN A 318 9.43 -0.35 3.66
N ILE A 319 8.37 0.32 4.11
CA ILE A 319 6.99 -0.16 4.24
C ILE A 319 6.02 0.71 3.39
N ALA A 320 6.44 1.84 2.83
CA ALA A 320 5.53 2.69 2.08
C ALA A 320 5.38 2.16 0.64
N THR A 321 4.30 1.41 0.42
CA THR A 321 3.99 0.64 -0.78
C THR A 321 2.76 1.15 -1.53
N ASN A 322 2.15 2.25 -1.07
CA ASN A 322 1.01 2.88 -1.74
C ASN A 322 1.45 3.66 -3.00
N PRO A 323 1.07 3.21 -4.22
CA PRO A 323 1.46 3.85 -5.48
C PRO A 323 0.90 5.27 -5.67
N ASN A 324 -0.08 5.70 -4.86
CA ASN A 324 -0.59 7.08 -4.89
C ASN A 324 0.50 8.12 -4.51
N ILE A 325 1.56 7.71 -3.82
CA ILE A 325 2.74 8.55 -3.55
C ILE A 325 3.42 8.94 -4.87
N GLN A 326 3.56 7.98 -5.77
CA GLN A 326 4.19 8.17 -7.06
C GLN A 326 3.32 8.95 -8.02
N TRP A 327 2.01 8.69 -8.01
CA TRP A 327 1.05 9.49 -8.73
C TRP A 327 1.14 10.98 -8.32
N ALA A 328 1.22 11.26 -7.01
CA ALA A 328 1.45 12.61 -6.51
C ALA A 328 2.77 13.20 -7.02
N ALA A 329 3.84 12.41 -7.05
CA ALA A 329 5.15 12.87 -7.48
C ALA A 329 5.26 13.08 -9.00
N ALA A 330 4.43 12.39 -9.78
CA ALA A 330 4.36 12.47 -11.24
C ALA A 330 4.25 13.90 -11.77
N GLN A 331 3.49 14.74 -11.06
CA GLN A 331 3.22 16.12 -11.47
C GLN A 331 4.48 16.99 -11.50
N TYR A 332 5.50 16.62 -10.72
CA TYR A 332 6.79 17.31 -10.64
C TYR A 332 7.80 16.77 -11.66
N ARG A 333 7.41 15.77 -12.45
CA ARG A 333 8.25 15.20 -13.51
C ARG A 333 7.89 15.82 -14.86
N ASN A 334 8.90 15.88 -15.72
CA ASN A 334 8.75 16.31 -17.10
C ASN A 334 8.33 15.13 -17.97
N ALA A 335 7.24 15.33 -18.71
CA ALA A 335 6.72 14.43 -19.72
C ALA A 335 6.66 15.19 -21.06
N THR A 336 7.08 14.54 -22.14
CA THR A 336 7.05 15.15 -23.48
C THR A 336 5.62 15.29 -23.98
N ASN A 337 4.79 14.25 -23.78
CA ASN A 337 3.35 14.30 -24.01
C ASN A 337 2.63 14.44 -22.67
N ALA A 338 1.54 15.18 -22.65
CA ALA A 338 0.75 15.36 -21.44
C ALA A 338 0.14 14.04 -20.96
N GLU A 339 -0.29 13.19 -21.90
CA GLU A 339 -0.90 11.87 -21.66
C GLU A 339 0.05 10.89 -20.98
N ASP A 340 1.37 11.05 -21.17
CA ASP A 340 2.37 10.19 -20.54
C ASP A 340 2.31 10.30 -19.01
N ARG A 341 1.75 11.38 -18.45
CA ARG A 341 1.47 11.52 -17.00
C ARG A 341 0.64 10.38 -16.43
N VAL A 342 -0.24 9.80 -17.25
CA VAL A 342 -1.00 8.62 -16.88
C VAL A 342 -0.21 7.37 -17.25
N TYR A 343 0.18 7.23 -18.54
CA TYR A 343 0.82 6.02 -19.05
C TYR A 343 2.12 5.64 -18.34
N GLY A 344 2.93 6.62 -17.93
CA GLY A 344 4.21 6.43 -17.27
C GLY A 344 4.12 5.95 -15.82
N ILE A 345 2.92 5.76 -15.27
CA ILE A 345 2.67 5.29 -13.89
C ILE A 345 1.68 4.12 -13.81
N LEU A 346 0.87 3.86 -14.85
CA LEU A 346 -0.14 2.79 -14.86
C LEU A 346 0.37 1.44 -14.36
N ALA A 347 1.62 1.16 -14.71
CA ALA A 347 2.29 -0.09 -14.40
C ALA A 347 2.45 -0.31 -12.88
N LEU A 348 2.57 0.75 -12.08
CA LEU A 348 2.60 0.66 -10.60
C LEU A 348 1.25 0.23 -10.00
N TYR A 349 0.16 0.40 -10.74
CA TYR A 349 -1.19 0.03 -10.32
C TYR A 349 -1.64 -1.32 -10.90
N ASN A 350 -0.86 -1.89 -11.83
CA ASN A 350 -1.24 -3.07 -12.60
C ASN A 350 -2.65 -2.93 -13.21
N ILE A 351 -2.86 -1.82 -13.93
CA ILE A 351 -4.09 -1.54 -14.71
C ILE A 351 -3.71 -1.03 -16.10
N GLN A 352 -4.65 -1.12 -17.04
CA GLN A 352 -4.51 -0.62 -18.42
C GLN A 352 -5.67 0.30 -18.74
N VAL A 353 -5.39 1.45 -19.37
CA VAL A 353 -6.39 2.42 -19.83
C VAL A 353 -5.98 3.01 -21.18
N GLY A 354 -6.92 3.67 -21.87
CA GLY A 354 -6.64 4.33 -23.14
C GLY A 354 -6.07 3.40 -24.21
N ASP A 355 -4.91 3.76 -24.75
CA ASP A 355 -4.22 3.07 -25.84
C ASP A 355 -3.42 1.85 -25.37
N THR A 356 -3.30 1.64 -24.05
CA THR A 356 -2.65 0.42 -23.51
C THR A 356 -3.59 -0.79 -23.45
N VAL A 357 -4.88 -0.60 -23.73
CA VAL A 357 -5.89 -1.68 -23.73
C VAL A 357 -5.79 -2.45 -25.06
N PRO A 358 -5.56 -3.78 -25.04
CA PRO A 358 -5.48 -4.59 -26.27
C PRO A 358 -6.74 -4.51 -27.14
N ASN A 359 -6.56 -4.62 -28.46
CA ASN A 359 -7.63 -4.65 -29.48
C ASN A 359 -8.46 -3.36 -29.62
N ASN A 360 -7.91 -2.20 -29.24
CA ASN A 360 -8.62 -0.92 -29.29
C ASN A 360 -8.35 -0.09 -30.56
N ALA A 361 -8.18 -0.74 -31.73
CA ALA A 361 -7.69 -0.11 -32.97
C ALA A 361 -8.58 1.00 -33.56
N ASN A 362 -9.82 1.13 -33.10
CA ASN A 362 -10.78 2.12 -33.61
C ASN A 362 -11.02 3.31 -32.67
N ARG A 363 -10.31 3.40 -31.53
CA ARG A 363 -10.53 4.50 -30.57
C ARG A 363 -9.75 5.74 -31.01
N LYS A 364 -10.42 6.89 -30.97
CA LYS A 364 -9.77 8.19 -31.08
C LYS A 364 -8.76 8.31 -29.93
N LYS A 365 -7.55 8.80 -30.21
CA LYS A 365 -6.53 9.09 -29.19
C LYS A 365 -7.15 9.89 -28.03
N PRO A 366 -7.16 9.36 -26.80
CA PRO A 366 -7.81 10.01 -25.68
C PRO A 366 -7.02 11.25 -25.25
N SER A 367 -7.73 12.30 -24.84
CA SER A 367 -7.13 13.45 -24.18
C SER A 367 -6.65 13.07 -22.76
N LEU A 368 -5.71 13.84 -22.20
CA LEU A 368 -5.25 13.64 -20.82
C LEU A 368 -6.42 13.55 -19.81
N ARG A 369 -7.43 14.42 -19.94
CA ARG A 369 -8.59 14.43 -19.03
C ARG A 369 -9.44 13.17 -19.15
N GLU A 370 -9.60 12.63 -20.36
CA GLU A 370 -10.28 11.35 -20.59
C GLU A 370 -9.46 10.21 -19.97
N LEU A 371 -8.14 10.22 -20.13
CA LEU A 371 -7.25 9.23 -19.51
C LEU A 371 -7.27 9.29 -17.98
N GLU A 372 -7.26 10.47 -17.36
CA GLU A 372 -7.37 10.63 -15.91
C GLU A 372 -8.72 10.09 -15.40
N THR A 373 -9.80 10.30 -16.17
CA THR A 373 -11.12 9.77 -15.84
C THR A 373 -11.13 8.25 -15.97
N ASP A 374 -10.66 7.70 -17.10
CA ASP A 374 -10.56 6.25 -17.33
C ASP A 374 -9.68 5.59 -16.26
N PHE A 375 -8.58 6.24 -15.87
CA PHE A 375 -7.70 5.81 -14.79
C PHE A 375 -8.42 5.74 -13.45
N ALA A 376 -9.09 6.83 -13.03
CA ALA A 376 -9.82 6.85 -11.77
C ALA A 376 -10.95 5.81 -11.73
N VAL A 377 -11.68 5.64 -12.83
CA VAL A 377 -12.74 4.60 -12.97
C VAL A 377 -12.13 3.20 -12.84
N THR A 378 -11.09 2.90 -13.60
CA THR A 378 -10.45 1.58 -13.64
C THR A 378 -9.80 1.25 -12.30
N LEU A 379 -9.15 2.23 -11.67
CA LEU A 379 -8.53 2.07 -10.36
C LEU A 379 -9.55 1.74 -9.28
N ASN A 380 -10.66 2.49 -9.21
CA ASN A 380 -11.72 2.21 -8.23
C ASN A 380 -12.46 0.89 -8.53
N ALA A 381 -12.59 0.50 -9.80
CA ALA A 381 -13.14 -0.80 -10.18
C ALA A 381 -12.23 -1.96 -9.77
N LYS A 382 -10.90 -1.78 -9.84
CA LYS A 382 -9.91 -2.75 -9.35
C LYS A 382 -9.90 -2.81 -7.82
N SER A 383 -9.79 -1.65 -7.18
CA SER A 383 -9.69 -1.53 -5.72
C SER A 383 -10.22 -0.16 -5.28
N PRO A 384 -11.47 -0.07 -4.80
CA PRO A 384 -12.02 1.18 -4.26
C PRO A 384 -11.24 1.65 -3.04
N LEU A 385 -10.62 0.73 -2.29
CA LEU A 385 -9.73 1.12 -1.20
C LEU A 385 -8.49 1.85 -1.74
N LEU A 386 -7.68 1.22 -2.60
CA LEU A 386 -6.48 1.87 -3.15
C LEU A 386 -6.82 3.16 -3.91
N GLY A 387 -7.92 3.14 -4.65
CA GLY A 387 -8.45 4.29 -5.37
C GLY A 387 -8.87 5.46 -4.49
N GLN A 388 -8.86 5.32 -3.16
CA GLN A 388 -9.20 6.37 -2.21
C GLN A 388 -8.13 6.60 -1.12
N LEU A 389 -7.04 5.82 -1.06
CA LEU A 389 -5.94 5.97 -0.08
C LEU A 389 -5.05 7.19 -0.36
N PHE A 390 -5.64 8.39 -0.32
CA PHE A 390 -4.98 9.69 -0.45
C PHE A 390 -5.85 10.78 0.20
N VAL A 391 -5.39 12.02 0.29
CA VAL A 391 -6.22 13.22 0.49
C VAL A 391 -5.86 14.27 -0.56
N HIS A 392 -6.81 15.12 -0.94
CA HIS A 392 -6.54 16.21 -1.86
C HIS A 392 -5.78 17.33 -1.14
N ALA A 393 -4.65 17.74 -1.71
CA ALA A 393 -3.84 18.86 -1.24
C ALA A 393 -4.03 20.13 -2.10
N GLY A 394 -4.72 20.00 -3.23
CA GLY A 394 -5.02 21.09 -4.14
C GLY A 394 -6.31 21.85 -3.79
N PRO A 395 -6.75 22.76 -4.68
CA PRO A 395 -8.03 23.44 -4.55
C PRO A 395 -9.21 22.46 -4.56
N ALA A 396 -10.38 22.96 -4.15
CA ALA A 396 -11.62 22.21 -4.19
C ALA A 396 -11.86 21.53 -5.54
N ARG A 397 -12.26 20.26 -5.47
CA ARG A 397 -12.55 19.44 -6.64
C ARG A 397 -13.88 19.91 -7.25
N PRO A 398 -14.02 19.88 -8.60
CA PRO A 398 -15.31 20.14 -9.24
C PRO A 398 -16.42 19.27 -8.64
N ARG A 399 -17.63 19.80 -8.56
CA ARG A 399 -18.79 19.08 -8.00
C ARG A 399 -18.92 17.69 -8.65
N GLY A 400 -19.01 16.66 -7.81
CA GLY A 400 -19.14 15.28 -8.27
C GLY A 400 -17.83 14.59 -8.66
N LYS A 401 -16.68 15.26 -8.50
CA LYS A 401 -15.35 14.76 -8.89
C LYS A 401 -14.38 14.55 -7.72
N SER A 402 -14.83 14.71 -6.49
CA SER A 402 -13.97 14.51 -5.31
C SER A 402 -13.56 13.05 -5.10
N TRP A 403 -14.26 12.08 -5.68
CA TRP A 403 -13.84 10.67 -5.67
C TRP A 403 -12.69 10.36 -6.64
N GLN A 404 -12.41 11.25 -7.60
CA GLN A 404 -11.37 11.04 -8.61
C GLN A 404 -10.01 11.49 -8.08
N ILE A 405 -9.05 10.58 -8.10
CA ILE A 405 -7.64 10.90 -7.85
C ILE A 405 -7.17 12.02 -8.79
N SER A 406 -6.34 12.93 -8.27
CA SER A 406 -5.83 14.11 -8.97
C SER A 406 -4.31 14.20 -8.86
N GLY A 407 -3.67 15.08 -9.64
CA GLY A 407 -2.24 15.38 -9.44
C GLY A 407 -1.96 15.95 -8.05
N ASP A 408 -2.85 16.82 -7.56
CA ASP A 408 -2.71 17.48 -6.25
C ASP A 408 -3.23 16.62 -5.09
N ILE A 409 -2.58 15.49 -4.85
CA ILE A 409 -2.86 14.62 -3.70
C ILE A 409 -1.64 14.47 -2.80
N ILE A 410 -1.87 14.06 -1.56
CA ILE A 410 -0.86 13.52 -0.67
C ILE A 410 -1.35 12.21 -0.07
N VAL A 411 -0.42 11.33 0.29
CA VAL A 411 -0.74 10.11 1.04
C VAL A 411 -0.31 10.35 2.49
N PRO A 412 -1.27 10.48 3.44
CA PRO A 412 -0.90 10.72 4.83
C PRO A 412 -0.14 9.52 5.38
N TYR A 413 0.78 9.76 6.33
CA TYR A 413 1.72 8.75 6.85
C TYR A 413 1.05 7.40 7.22
N GLY A 414 -0.12 7.44 7.86
CA GLY A 414 -0.87 6.25 8.27
C GLY A 414 -1.44 5.40 7.12
N PHE A 415 -1.38 5.89 5.88
CA PHE A 415 -1.97 5.30 4.66
C PHE A 415 -0.91 5.02 3.60
N THR A 416 0.37 5.09 3.96
CA THR A 416 1.50 4.86 3.03
C THR A 416 1.72 3.39 2.70
N TYR A 417 1.20 2.46 3.50
CA TYR A 417 1.27 1.01 3.25
C TYR A 417 0.04 0.53 2.45
N TRP A 418 0.31 -0.28 1.43
CA TRP A 418 -0.63 -0.95 0.56
C TRP A 418 -0.08 -2.33 0.16
N ASP A 419 -0.93 -3.35 0.16
CA ASP A 419 -0.52 -4.71 -0.18
C ASP A 419 -1.72 -5.45 -0.76
N GLU A 420 -1.72 -5.74 -2.05
CA GLU A 420 -2.92 -6.26 -2.72
C GLU A 420 -3.44 -7.57 -2.08
N ASP A 421 -2.56 -8.40 -1.52
CA ASP A 421 -2.92 -9.68 -0.89
C ASP A 421 -3.48 -9.54 0.53
N ASN A 422 -3.08 -8.48 1.25
CA ASN A 422 -3.45 -8.29 2.65
C ASN A 422 -4.72 -7.45 2.83
N PHE A 423 -5.25 -6.88 1.76
CA PHE A 423 -6.37 -5.96 1.80
C PHE A 423 -7.61 -6.56 1.13
N SER A 424 -8.76 -6.43 1.80
CA SER A 424 -10.08 -6.81 1.28
C SER A 424 -10.92 -5.58 1.01
N ASN A 425 -11.60 -5.54 -0.14
CA ASN A 425 -12.56 -4.49 -0.48
C ASN A 425 -13.95 -4.83 0.11
N TYR A 426 -14.59 -3.85 0.75
CA TYR A 426 -15.93 -3.99 1.32
C TYR A 426 -16.97 -3.07 0.65
N SER A 427 -16.53 -2.18 -0.23
CA SER A 427 -17.38 -1.29 -1.02
C SER A 427 -17.19 -1.48 -2.53
N SER A 428 -17.99 -0.76 -3.31
CA SER A 428 -17.84 -0.55 -4.74
C SER A 428 -17.96 0.94 -5.04
N ILE A 429 -17.07 1.46 -5.90
CA ILE A 429 -17.10 2.82 -6.41
C ILE A 429 -17.04 2.73 -7.94
N VAL A 430 -18.13 3.08 -8.61
CA VAL A 430 -18.27 2.96 -10.07
C VAL A 430 -18.45 4.34 -10.67
N GLY A 431 -17.46 4.82 -11.41
CA GLY A 431 -17.58 6.11 -12.09
C GLY A 431 -18.57 6.07 -13.27
N LEU A 432 -19.39 7.10 -13.38
CA LEU A 432 -20.38 7.29 -14.44
C LEU A 432 -19.85 8.20 -15.54
N SER A 433 -20.43 8.09 -16.74
CA SER A 433 -20.12 8.98 -17.89
C SER A 433 -20.46 10.45 -17.62
N THR A 434 -21.38 10.72 -16.69
CA THR A 434 -21.71 12.07 -16.19
C THR A 434 -20.58 12.70 -15.38
N GLY A 435 -19.60 11.88 -14.98
CA GLY A 435 -18.49 12.26 -14.13
C GLY A 435 -18.73 12.08 -12.63
N LEU A 436 -19.95 11.73 -12.23
CA LEU A 436 -20.30 11.28 -10.87
C LEU A 436 -19.77 9.86 -10.65
N ALA A 437 -19.87 9.35 -9.41
CA ALA A 437 -19.71 7.93 -9.12
C ALA A 437 -20.92 7.40 -8.35
N GLU A 438 -21.30 6.17 -8.65
CA GLU A 438 -22.18 5.37 -7.81
C GLU A 438 -21.33 4.65 -6.77
N VAL A 439 -21.81 4.66 -5.53
CA VAL A 439 -21.08 4.11 -4.40
C VAL A 439 -22.01 3.18 -3.62
N GLU A 440 -21.54 1.96 -3.39
CA GLU A 440 -22.25 0.93 -2.63
C GLU A 440 -21.33 0.39 -1.53
N GLY A 441 -21.85 0.21 -0.32
CA GLY A 441 -21.11 -0.36 0.80
C GLY A 441 -21.76 -0.07 2.15
N ASP A 442 -21.16 -0.62 3.21
CA ASP A 442 -21.61 -0.38 4.57
C ASP A 442 -21.24 1.04 5.01
N MET A 443 -22.21 1.74 5.59
CA MET A 443 -22.08 3.15 5.96
C MET A 443 -22.62 3.39 7.37
N CYS A 444 -21.93 4.25 8.14
CA CYS A 444 -22.39 4.72 9.45
C CYS A 444 -22.24 6.24 9.55
N LEU A 445 -22.92 6.88 10.50
CA LEU A 445 -22.70 8.30 10.77
C LEU A 445 -21.35 8.49 11.47
N LEU A 446 -20.62 9.56 11.14
CA LEU A 446 -19.34 9.84 11.77
C LEU A 446 -19.49 10.06 13.28
N LYS A 447 -20.63 10.63 13.72
CA LYS A 447 -20.94 10.79 15.15
C LYS A 447 -20.97 9.45 15.88
N ASP A 448 -21.56 8.42 15.29
CA ASP A 448 -21.66 7.09 15.91
C ASP A 448 -20.28 6.43 16.00
N LEU A 449 -19.50 6.56 14.93
CA LEU A 449 -18.12 6.06 14.88
C LEU A 449 -17.22 6.79 15.89
N ARG A 450 -17.41 8.09 16.08
CA ARG A 450 -16.74 8.90 17.10
C ARG A 450 -17.06 8.43 18.52
N HIS A 451 -18.31 8.10 18.81
CA HIS A 451 -18.70 7.50 20.10
C HIS A 451 -17.99 6.15 20.31
N PHE A 452 -17.96 5.31 19.27
CA PHE A 452 -17.27 4.02 19.29
C PHE A 452 -15.76 4.19 19.55
N TRP A 453 -15.07 5.07 18.85
CA TRP A 453 -13.63 5.32 19.05
C TRP A 453 -13.33 5.82 20.45
N ASN A 454 -14.12 6.76 20.98
CA ASN A 454 -13.95 7.25 22.34
C ASN A 454 -14.17 6.14 23.40
N ALA A 455 -15.17 5.28 23.20
CA ALA A 455 -15.38 4.12 24.08
C ALA A 455 -14.21 3.13 24.02
N SER A 456 -13.70 2.85 22.82
CA SER A 456 -12.56 1.97 22.60
C SER A 456 -11.28 2.50 23.25
N LEU A 457 -10.99 3.79 23.14
CA LEU A 457 -9.82 4.42 23.78
C LEU A 457 -9.85 4.33 25.31
N LYS A 458 -11.01 4.55 25.92
CA LYS A 458 -11.19 4.43 27.38
C LYS A 458 -10.91 3.01 27.88
N ARG A 459 -11.20 2.01 27.05
CA ARG A 459 -11.07 0.60 27.37
C ARG A 459 -9.68 0.04 27.02
N PHE A 460 -9.17 0.41 25.86
CA PHE A 460 -7.94 -0.09 25.26
C PHE A 460 -7.01 1.08 25.00
N LYS A 461 -6.09 1.33 25.92
CA LYS A 461 -5.10 2.43 25.79
C LYS A 461 -4.26 2.33 24.51
N SER A 462 -4.10 1.14 23.96
CA SER A 462 -3.36 0.88 22.73
C SER A 462 -4.18 1.05 21.45
N TYR A 463 -5.51 1.25 21.55
CA TYR A 463 -6.38 1.36 20.39
C TYR A 463 -5.99 2.56 19.53
N LYS A 464 -5.90 2.34 18.22
CA LYS A 464 -5.53 3.39 17.26
C LYS A 464 -6.63 3.65 16.27
N PHE A 465 -6.83 4.93 16.00
CA PHE A 465 -7.60 5.41 14.85
C PHE A 465 -6.93 6.66 14.29
N SER A 466 -7.29 7.05 13.08
CA SER A 466 -6.83 8.25 12.42
C SER A 466 -7.87 8.73 11.44
N ILE A 467 -8.07 10.04 11.37
CA ILE A 467 -8.89 10.72 10.37
C ILE A 467 -8.08 11.87 9.78
N VAL A 468 -8.17 12.03 8.46
CA VAL A 468 -7.50 13.10 7.72
C VAL A 468 -8.50 13.65 6.71
N LEU A 469 -8.77 14.95 6.79
CA LEU A 469 -9.62 15.64 5.83
C LEU A 469 -8.80 16.13 4.63
N ASP A 470 -9.45 16.35 3.49
CA ASP A 470 -8.85 17.03 2.35
C ASP A 470 -8.46 18.46 2.75
N GLU A 471 -7.32 18.95 2.24
CA GLU A 471 -6.77 20.26 2.67
C GLU A 471 -7.71 21.41 2.32
N TYR A 472 -8.37 21.36 1.15
CA TYR A 472 -9.34 22.39 0.77
C TYR A 472 -10.54 22.47 1.72
N ILE A 473 -10.93 21.37 2.38
CA ILE A 473 -12.02 21.37 3.36
C ILE A 473 -11.63 22.18 4.59
N VAL A 474 -10.40 22.02 5.07
CA VAL A 474 -9.88 22.80 6.20
C VAL A 474 -9.74 24.28 5.82
N HIS A 475 -9.41 24.59 4.57
CA HIS A 475 -9.31 25.96 4.08
C HIS A 475 -10.67 26.65 3.89
N GLU A 476 -11.66 25.95 3.34
CA GLU A 476 -13.01 26.47 3.07
C GLU A 476 -13.84 26.60 4.35
N HIS A 477 -13.56 25.77 5.36
CA HIS A 477 -14.26 25.72 6.63
C HIS A 477 -13.29 25.99 7.80
N PRO A 478 -12.90 27.25 8.04
CA PRO A 478 -11.90 27.61 9.06
C PRO A 478 -12.36 27.34 10.51
N THR A 479 -13.65 27.06 10.71
CA THR A 479 -14.25 26.58 11.96
C THR A 479 -13.81 25.14 12.29
N ILE A 480 -13.43 24.35 11.29
CA ILE A 480 -12.87 23.03 11.47
C ILE A 480 -11.48 23.19 12.08
N ILE A 481 -11.37 22.86 13.35
CA ILE A 481 -10.13 22.93 14.10
C ILE A 481 -9.30 21.73 13.70
N ALA A 482 -8.54 21.88 12.62
CA ALA A 482 -7.40 21.04 12.35
C ALA A 482 -6.36 21.33 13.43
N SER A 483 -6.48 20.63 14.56
CA SER A 483 -5.32 20.46 15.42
C SER A 483 -4.32 19.70 14.58
N ARG A 484 -3.43 20.42 13.90
CA ARG A 484 -2.12 19.85 13.60
C ARG A 484 -1.65 19.38 14.97
N PRO A 485 -1.44 18.08 15.21
CA PRO A 485 -0.84 17.63 16.44
C PRO A 485 0.34 18.56 16.61
N THR A 486 0.31 19.44 17.63
CA THR A 486 1.48 20.27 17.89
C THR A 486 2.59 19.25 18.02
N ARG A 487 3.70 19.34 17.27
CA ARG A 487 4.65 18.23 17.23
C ARG A 487 5.20 17.91 18.67
N LYS A 488 4.94 18.76 19.68
CA LYS A 488 5.07 18.55 21.15
C LYS A 488 4.07 17.57 21.79
N SER A 489 3.03 17.12 21.07
CA SER A 489 2.05 16.09 21.45
C SER A 489 2.78 14.75 21.58
N ARG A 490 3.50 14.59 22.70
CA ARG A 490 4.42 13.47 22.95
C ARG A 490 3.69 12.20 23.35
N THR A 491 2.45 12.30 23.81
CA THR A 491 1.68 11.14 24.23
C THR A 491 0.71 10.70 23.14
N THR A 492 0.44 9.41 23.07
CA THR A 492 -0.63 8.86 22.23
C THR A 492 -2.00 9.46 22.60
N GLU A 493 -2.18 9.86 23.86
CA GLU A 493 -3.38 10.54 24.35
C GLU A 493 -3.58 11.91 23.68
N ASP A 494 -2.51 12.71 23.53
CA ASP A 494 -2.57 14.02 22.88
C ASP A 494 -2.96 13.91 21.40
N VAL A 495 -2.41 12.92 20.69
CA VAL A 495 -2.71 12.68 19.26
C VAL A 495 -4.19 12.34 19.09
N HIS A 496 -4.71 11.43 19.91
CA HIS A 496 -6.13 11.05 19.86
C HIS A 496 -7.05 12.20 20.26
N GLY A 497 -6.66 13.01 21.25
CA GLY A 497 -7.39 14.21 21.64
C GLY A 497 -7.56 15.19 20.49
N GLY A 498 -6.48 15.46 19.75
CA GLY A 498 -6.53 16.29 18.55
C GLY A 498 -7.47 15.73 17.46
N MET A 499 -7.43 14.41 17.24
CA MET A 499 -8.34 13.77 16.27
C MET A 499 -9.80 13.88 16.67
N LEU A 500 -10.13 13.77 17.97
CA LEU A 500 -11.50 13.96 18.44
C LEU A 500 -11.96 15.42 18.27
N ILE A 501 -11.10 16.41 18.51
CA ILE A 501 -11.39 17.83 18.26
C ILE A 501 -11.68 18.08 16.78
N LEU A 502 -10.88 17.48 15.89
CA LEU A 502 -11.11 17.57 14.45
C LEU A 502 -12.47 16.98 14.06
N ILE A 503 -12.84 15.82 14.61
CA ILE A 503 -14.15 15.21 14.33
C ILE A 503 -15.29 16.07 14.88
N ASP A 504 -15.18 16.54 16.12
CA ASP A 504 -16.24 17.33 16.76
C ASP A 504 -16.49 18.64 16.01
N SER A 505 -15.43 19.34 15.61
CA SER A 505 -15.56 20.57 14.81
C SER A 505 -16.10 20.33 13.40
N ALA A 506 -15.77 19.20 12.76
CA ALA A 506 -16.35 18.82 11.47
C ALA A 506 -17.85 18.46 11.59
N LEU A 507 -18.25 17.77 12.67
CA LEU A 507 -19.66 17.45 12.95
C LEU A 507 -20.48 18.71 13.26
N GLU A 508 -19.90 19.68 13.96
CA GLU A 508 -20.53 20.99 14.22
C GLU A 508 -20.72 21.79 12.93
N GLU A 509 -19.67 21.90 12.11
CA GLU A 509 -19.70 22.66 10.86
C GLU A 509 -20.71 22.10 9.84
N PHE A 510 -20.71 20.78 9.65
CA PHE A 510 -21.53 20.14 8.62
C PHE A 510 -22.89 19.66 9.11
N GLN A 511 -23.17 19.72 10.42
CA GLN A 511 -24.27 19.05 11.11
C GLN A 511 -24.04 17.54 11.26
N GLU A 512 -24.34 17.01 12.45
CA GLU A 512 -24.02 15.64 12.83
C GLU A 512 -24.64 14.57 11.90
N ASP A 513 -25.84 14.82 11.37
CA ASP A 513 -26.58 13.88 10.52
C ASP A 513 -26.21 13.96 9.03
N ALA A 514 -25.29 14.87 8.68
CA ALA A 514 -24.80 15.10 7.33
C ALA A 514 -23.44 14.46 7.08
N VAL A 515 -22.71 13.99 8.10
CA VAL A 515 -21.39 13.38 7.92
C VAL A 515 -21.45 11.89 8.18
N SER A 516 -20.98 11.11 7.21
CA SER A 516 -20.96 9.65 7.27
C SER A 516 -19.60 9.10 6.89
N VAL A 517 -19.38 7.84 7.26
CA VAL A 517 -18.20 7.08 6.88
C VAL A 517 -18.66 5.84 6.12
N LEU A 518 -18.20 5.71 4.89
CA LEU A 518 -18.33 4.49 4.08
C LEU A 518 -17.13 3.59 4.37
N GLU A 519 -17.37 2.34 4.76
CA GLU A 519 -16.31 1.35 4.93
C GLU A 519 -15.78 0.91 3.55
N LEU A 520 -14.52 1.22 3.26
CA LEU A 520 -13.90 0.90 1.97
C LEU A 520 -13.39 -0.54 1.92
N GLY A 521 -12.81 -0.99 3.03
CA GLY A 521 -12.00 -2.19 3.05
C GLY A 521 -11.12 -2.26 4.27
N GLY A 522 -10.26 -3.27 4.33
CA GLY A 522 -9.23 -3.32 5.34
C GLY A 522 -8.40 -4.59 5.35
N THR A 523 -7.53 -4.67 6.34
CA THR A 523 -6.71 -5.84 6.65
C THR A 523 -7.34 -6.61 7.81
N PRO A 524 -6.77 -7.75 8.24
CA PRO A 524 -7.21 -8.41 9.46
C PRO A 524 -7.10 -7.53 10.73
N LYS A 525 -6.28 -6.47 10.71
CA LYS A 525 -5.97 -5.61 11.87
C LYS A 525 -6.55 -4.21 11.78
N GLU A 526 -6.80 -3.70 10.59
CA GLU A 526 -7.19 -2.31 10.36
C GLU A 526 -8.35 -2.23 9.36
N ILE A 527 -9.28 -1.31 9.61
CA ILE A 527 -10.36 -0.95 8.70
C ILE A 527 -10.13 0.47 8.19
N PHE A 528 -10.51 0.72 6.95
CA PHE A 528 -10.36 1.99 6.26
C PHE A 528 -11.71 2.49 5.78
N GLY A 529 -11.94 3.79 5.91
CA GLY A 529 -13.21 4.41 5.54
C GLY A 529 -13.05 5.74 4.82
N LEU A 530 -14.03 6.04 3.97
CA LEU A 530 -14.17 7.30 3.25
C LEU A 530 -15.11 8.23 4.02
N VAL A 531 -14.65 9.45 4.33
CA VAL A 531 -15.47 10.44 5.02
C VAL A 531 -16.28 11.22 3.98
N LEU A 532 -17.59 11.19 4.12
CA LEU A 532 -18.56 11.73 3.16
C LEU A 532 -19.44 12.79 3.85
N VAL A 533 -19.70 13.90 3.16
CA VAL A 533 -20.70 14.89 3.53
C VAL A 533 -21.90 14.85 2.59
N HIS A 534 -23.10 14.89 3.17
CA HIS A 534 -24.40 14.86 2.52
C HIS A 534 -25.04 16.25 2.55
N PRO A 535 -25.61 16.75 1.44
CA PRO A 535 -26.50 17.89 1.47
C PRO A 535 -27.68 17.64 2.43
N PRO A 536 -28.13 18.66 3.20
CA PRO A 536 -29.20 18.50 4.21
C PRO A 536 -30.51 17.89 3.68
N ASN A 537 -30.79 18.08 2.39
CA ASN A 537 -32.05 17.66 1.76
C ASN A 537 -31.89 16.48 0.78
N ASP A 538 -30.68 15.95 0.58
CA ASP A 538 -30.44 14.95 -0.46
C ASP A 538 -29.27 14.02 -0.10
N ARG A 539 -29.58 12.91 0.58
CA ARG A 539 -28.61 11.85 0.90
C ARG A 539 -28.19 11.00 -0.30
N SER A 540 -28.80 11.20 -1.48
CA SER A 540 -28.37 10.50 -2.70
C SER A 540 -27.12 11.13 -3.33
N LEU A 541 -26.79 12.36 -2.92
CA LEU A 541 -25.58 13.06 -3.34
C LEU A 541 -24.61 13.14 -2.17
N THR A 542 -23.35 12.81 -2.43
CA THR A 542 -22.29 12.88 -1.42
C THR A 542 -21.06 13.52 -1.98
N ASN A 543 -20.37 14.32 -1.17
CA ASN A 543 -19.01 14.75 -1.46
C ASN A 543 -18.05 14.04 -0.51
N ARG A 544 -16.99 13.44 -1.05
CA ARG A 544 -15.83 13.02 -0.27
C ARG A 544 -15.13 14.24 0.33
N ILE A 545 -14.81 14.18 1.62
CA ILE A 545 -14.12 15.25 2.36
C ILE A 545 -12.86 14.76 3.10
N GLY A 546 -12.58 13.45 3.09
CA GLY A 546 -11.43 12.89 3.78
C GLY A 546 -11.43 11.37 3.83
N ILE A 547 -10.48 10.82 4.59
CA ILE A 547 -10.32 9.39 4.84
C ILE A 547 -10.08 9.14 6.33
N CYS A 548 -10.39 7.93 6.77
CA CYS A 548 -10.07 7.48 8.13
C CYS A 548 -9.62 6.02 8.13
N LYS A 549 -8.95 5.62 9.22
CA LYS A 549 -8.61 4.24 9.51
C LYS A 549 -8.70 3.96 10.99
N TRP A 550 -8.97 2.71 11.37
CA TRP A 550 -9.03 2.30 12.77
C TRP A 550 -8.73 0.82 12.97
N GLU A 551 -8.28 0.44 14.16
CA GLU A 551 -7.98 -0.95 14.49
C GLU A 551 -9.27 -1.80 14.57
N ARG A 552 -9.20 -3.01 14.02
CA ARG A 552 -10.26 -4.02 14.16
C ARG A 552 -10.17 -4.63 15.56
N LEU A 553 -11.23 -4.47 16.35
CA LEU A 553 -11.33 -5.16 17.63
C LEU A 553 -11.57 -6.66 17.42
N SER A 554 -10.99 -7.49 18.28
CA SER A 554 -11.37 -8.91 18.32
C SER A 554 -12.86 -9.06 18.65
N ASP A 555 -13.50 -10.15 18.25
CA ASP A 555 -14.92 -10.37 18.56
C ASP A 555 -15.19 -10.23 20.06
N THR A 556 -14.29 -10.76 20.89
CA THR A 556 -14.35 -10.66 22.36
C THR A 556 -14.29 -9.22 22.86
N ASP A 557 -13.41 -8.40 22.28
CA ASP A 557 -13.26 -7.00 22.64
C ASP A 557 -14.45 -6.17 22.17
N MET A 558 -14.97 -6.48 20.98
CA MET A 558 -16.10 -5.80 20.37
C MET A 558 -17.37 -5.94 21.21
N PHE A 559 -17.76 -7.16 21.61
CA PHE A 559 -18.94 -7.37 22.47
C PHE A 559 -18.85 -6.54 23.76
N ALA A 560 -17.65 -6.40 24.29
CA ALA A 560 -17.42 -5.73 25.53
C ALA A 560 -17.38 -4.19 25.36
N THR A 561 -16.96 -3.69 24.18
CA THR A 561 -17.08 -2.28 23.80
C THR A 561 -18.53 -1.89 23.50
N THR A 562 -19.29 -2.71 22.77
CA THR A 562 -20.70 -2.43 22.44
C THR A 562 -21.55 -2.29 23.70
N ARG A 563 -21.36 -3.15 24.71
CA ARG A 563 -22.03 -2.99 26.01
C ARG A 563 -21.70 -1.66 26.70
N ALA A 564 -20.48 -1.16 26.54
CA ALA A 564 -20.06 0.11 27.13
C ALA A 564 -20.57 1.33 26.36
N ALA A 565 -20.79 1.20 25.05
CA ALA A 565 -21.33 2.25 24.18
C ALA A 565 -22.87 2.36 24.21
N GLY A 566 -23.57 1.43 24.88
CA GLY A 566 -25.03 1.33 24.88
C GLY A 566 -25.58 0.56 23.66
N ASP A 567 -26.90 0.40 23.56
CA ASP A 567 -27.61 -0.34 22.48
C ASP A 567 -27.47 0.27 21.06
N ILE A 568 -26.47 1.13 20.83
CA ILE A 568 -26.35 1.98 19.63
C ILE A 568 -25.73 1.24 18.43
N VAL A 569 -25.16 0.04 18.59
CA VAL A 569 -24.32 -0.53 17.52
C VAL A 569 -24.71 -1.97 17.12
N PRO A 570 -25.70 -2.14 16.22
CA PRO A 570 -25.86 -3.39 15.48
C PRO A 570 -25.11 -3.40 14.14
N LEU A 571 -24.39 -2.35 13.73
CA LEU A 571 -23.93 -2.20 12.33
C LEU A 571 -22.45 -2.54 12.05
N LEU A 572 -21.62 -2.82 13.06
CA LEU A 572 -20.16 -2.84 12.88
C LEU A 572 -19.49 -4.23 12.80
N ASN A 573 -20.22 -5.34 12.66
CA ASN A 573 -19.57 -6.62 12.33
C ASN A 573 -20.47 -7.61 11.56
N ARG A 574 -20.08 -7.83 10.30
CA ARG A 574 -20.69 -8.74 9.35
C ARG A 574 -20.72 -10.19 9.83
N ASP A 575 -19.68 -10.65 10.55
CA ASP A 575 -19.53 -12.04 10.98
C ASP A 575 -20.37 -12.34 12.25
N ALA A 576 -20.41 -11.40 13.19
CA ALA A 576 -21.27 -11.52 14.37
C ALA A 576 -22.77 -11.49 13.99
N ILE A 577 -23.17 -10.65 13.02
CA ILE A 577 -24.55 -10.52 12.57
C ILE A 577 -24.96 -11.67 11.64
N ALA A 578 -24.08 -12.14 10.75
CA ALA A 578 -24.36 -13.28 9.88
C ALA A 578 -24.60 -14.58 10.67
N LEU A 579 -23.99 -14.71 11.84
CA LEU A 579 -24.26 -15.78 12.81
C LEU A 579 -25.60 -15.59 13.55
N LEU A 580 -26.09 -14.37 13.71
CA LEU A 580 -27.29 -14.05 14.48
C LEU A 580 -28.59 -13.93 13.64
N TYR A 581 -28.51 -13.67 12.33
CA TYR A 581 -29.69 -13.34 11.51
C TYR A 581 -29.75 -14.01 10.12
N LYS A 582 -29.73 -15.35 10.05
CA LYS A 582 -30.30 -16.10 8.90
C LYS A 582 -31.58 -16.86 9.30
N PRO A 583 -32.78 -16.38 8.91
CA PRO A 583 -34.06 -17.03 9.23
C PRO A 583 -34.21 -18.45 8.67
N GLN A 584 -33.47 -18.80 7.61
CA GLN A 584 -33.66 -20.07 6.88
C GLN A 584 -32.80 -21.25 7.37
N THR A 585 -32.07 -21.11 8.47
CA THR A 585 -31.18 -22.18 8.96
C THR A 585 -31.53 -22.73 10.34
N ARG A 586 -32.68 -22.41 10.95
CA ARG A 586 -33.05 -23.00 12.24
C ARG A 586 -33.26 -24.52 12.18
N ALA A 587 -33.84 -25.04 11.11
CA ALA A 587 -34.01 -26.49 10.91
C ALA A 587 -32.71 -27.21 10.49
N LYS A 588 -31.88 -26.54 9.67
CA LYS A 588 -30.57 -27.07 9.23
C LYS A 588 -29.50 -27.02 10.33
N ALA A 589 -29.50 -25.99 11.18
CA ALA A 589 -28.59 -25.89 12.32
C ALA A 589 -28.90 -26.96 13.37
N ALA A 590 -30.17 -27.27 13.63
CA ALA A 590 -30.53 -28.41 14.49
C ALA A 590 -30.04 -29.74 13.90
N SER A 591 -30.18 -29.95 12.59
CA SER A 591 -29.69 -31.15 11.89
C SER A 591 -28.15 -31.25 11.88
N VAL A 592 -27.44 -30.14 11.69
CA VAL A 592 -25.97 -30.08 11.68
C VAL A 592 -25.42 -30.21 13.10
N CYS A 593 -26.04 -29.57 14.11
CA CYS A 593 -25.71 -29.78 15.52
C CYS A 593 -25.96 -31.22 15.95
N TRP A 594 -27.07 -31.85 15.53
CA TRP A 594 -27.29 -33.29 15.78
C TRP A 594 -26.27 -34.17 15.06
N SER A 595 -25.87 -33.84 13.83
CA SER A 595 -24.85 -34.59 13.10
C SER A 595 -23.45 -34.41 13.69
N LEU A 596 -23.14 -33.22 14.22
CA LEU A 596 -21.89 -32.94 14.92
C LEU A 596 -21.87 -33.56 16.32
N VAL A 597 -23.01 -33.60 17.02
CA VAL A 597 -23.17 -34.36 18.28
C VAL A 597 -23.02 -35.84 18.02
N ASP A 598 -23.64 -36.39 16.97
CA ASP A 598 -23.53 -37.81 16.62
C ASP A 598 -22.10 -38.16 16.15
N CYS A 599 -21.42 -37.27 15.42
CA CYS A 599 -20.02 -37.41 15.01
C CYS A 599 -19.05 -37.29 16.20
N PHE A 600 -19.31 -36.36 17.13
CA PHE A 600 -18.53 -36.18 18.36
C PHE A 600 -18.71 -37.37 19.31
N LEU A 601 -19.93 -37.91 19.46
CA LEU A 601 -20.20 -39.10 20.26
C LEU A 601 -19.57 -40.36 19.64
N LYS A 602 -19.61 -40.51 18.30
CA LYS A 602 -18.94 -41.63 17.60
C LYS A 602 -17.42 -41.52 17.61
N SER A 603 -16.86 -40.33 17.47
CA SER A 603 -15.40 -40.10 17.52
C SER A 603 -14.85 -40.28 18.93
N ASN A 604 -15.64 -39.90 19.95
CA ASN A 604 -15.27 -40.12 21.35
C ASN A 604 -15.49 -41.56 21.81
N GLN A 605 -16.35 -42.37 21.19
CA GLN A 605 -16.38 -43.82 21.46
C GLN A 605 -15.03 -44.48 21.16
N THR A 606 -14.32 -44.06 20.10
CA THR A 606 -12.99 -44.57 19.75
C THR A 606 -11.91 -44.08 20.74
N LEU A 607 -12.01 -42.82 21.18
CA LEU A 607 -11.12 -42.25 22.19
C LEU A 607 -11.33 -42.88 23.58
N LEU A 608 -12.59 -43.13 23.95
CA LEU A 608 -12.98 -43.76 25.22
C LEU A 608 -12.68 -45.27 25.23
N TYR A 609 -12.79 -45.96 24.09
CA TYR A 609 -12.32 -47.34 23.95
C TYR A 609 -10.80 -47.44 24.12
N THR A 610 -10.05 -46.46 23.62
CA THR A 610 -8.58 -46.36 23.78
C THR A 610 -8.19 -46.03 25.22
N LEU A 611 -8.94 -45.16 25.90
CA LEU A 611 -8.74 -44.82 27.31
C LEU A 611 -9.13 -45.96 28.28
N SER A 612 -10.08 -46.83 27.90
CA SER A 612 -10.47 -48.00 28.72
C SER A 612 -9.35 -49.05 28.88
N ARG A 613 -8.30 -49.00 28.04
CA ARG A 613 -7.09 -49.83 28.19
C ARG A 613 -6.06 -49.28 29.17
N TYR A 614 -6.18 -48.01 29.59
CA TYR A 614 -5.34 -47.43 30.63
C TYR A 614 -6.05 -47.54 31.99
N LYS A 615 -5.54 -48.45 32.84
CA LYS A 615 -6.07 -48.68 34.18
C LYS A 615 -5.96 -47.42 35.05
N GLY A 616 -7.09 -47.01 35.62
CA GLY A 616 -7.14 -46.36 36.93
C GLY A 616 -7.89 -45.02 36.98
N GLN A 617 -9.09 -45.08 37.56
CA GLN A 617 -9.83 -43.97 38.19
C GLN A 617 -10.28 -42.79 37.32
N VAL A 618 -11.34 -42.99 36.52
CA VAL A 618 -12.32 -41.92 36.25
C VAL A 618 -13.73 -42.53 36.29
N ASN A 619 -14.64 -41.94 37.07
CA ASN A 619 -16.04 -42.33 37.10
C ASN A 619 -16.73 -41.90 35.80
N PHE A 620 -16.84 -42.85 34.87
CA PHE A 620 -17.27 -42.63 33.48
C PHE A 620 -18.61 -41.90 33.36
N LYS A 621 -19.56 -42.17 34.27
CA LYS A 621 -20.90 -41.55 34.28
C LYS A 621 -20.91 -40.08 34.68
N GLU A 622 -19.87 -39.61 35.34
CA GLU A 622 -19.78 -38.25 35.89
C GLU A 622 -19.12 -37.28 34.89
N ALA A 623 -18.15 -37.78 34.12
CA ALA A 623 -17.54 -37.06 33.01
C ALA A 623 -18.55 -36.84 31.86
N GLU A 624 -19.36 -37.86 31.55
CA GLU A 624 -20.41 -37.80 30.51
C GLU A 624 -21.53 -36.81 30.89
N LYS A 625 -21.92 -36.78 32.17
CA LYS A 625 -22.88 -35.78 32.69
C LYS A 625 -22.32 -34.36 32.64
N THR A 626 -21.07 -34.15 33.01
CA THR A 626 -20.44 -32.82 33.04
C THR A 626 -20.26 -32.26 31.63
N ALA A 627 -19.83 -33.09 30.67
CA ALA A 627 -19.73 -32.69 29.26
C ALA A 627 -21.11 -32.34 28.67
N GLY A 628 -22.14 -33.14 28.99
CA GLY A 628 -23.52 -32.85 28.59
C GLY A 628 -24.07 -31.55 29.20
N LEU A 629 -23.75 -31.26 30.47
CA LEU A 629 -24.21 -30.04 31.16
C LEU A 629 -23.54 -28.77 30.61
N ILE A 630 -22.24 -28.83 30.34
CA ILE A 630 -21.47 -27.70 29.77
C ILE A 630 -22.00 -27.38 28.36
N PHE A 631 -22.23 -28.42 27.55
CA PHE A 631 -22.73 -28.23 26.19
C PHE A 631 -24.18 -27.73 26.15
N PHE A 632 -25.06 -28.24 27.03
CA PHE A 632 -26.45 -27.79 27.15
C PHE A 632 -26.54 -26.31 27.60
N ASN A 633 -25.70 -25.88 28.54
CA ASN A 633 -25.65 -24.49 28.99
C ASN A 633 -25.15 -23.53 27.91
N CYS A 634 -24.17 -23.94 27.10
CA CYS A 634 -23.71 -23.14 25.96
C CYS A 634 -24.80 -22.99 24.89
N CYS A 635 -25.63 -24.01 24.65
CA CYS A 635 -26.74 -23.94 23.70
C CYS A 635 -27.92 -23.09 24.21
N CYS A 636 -28.27 -23.16 25.50
CA CYS A 636 -29.35 -22.36 26.06
C CYS A 636 -29.02 -20.86 26.13
N ALA A 637 -27.75 -20.48 26.32
CA ALA A 637 -27.30 -19.09 26.31
C ALA A 637 -27.43 -18.42 24.92
N ALA A 638 -27.45 -19.21 23.84
CA ALA A 638 -27.56 -18.71 22.47
C ALA A 638 -29.00 -18.48 21.99
N VAL A 639 -30.03 -18.90 22.74
CA VAL A 639 -31.42 -19.01 22.22
C VAL A 639 -32.48 -18.18 22.97
N CYS A 640 -32.19 -17.58 24.13
CA CYS A 640 -33.20 -16.80 24.88
C CYS A 640 -32.76 -15.36 25.23
N PRO A 641 -33.44 -14.31 24.72
CA PRO A 641 -33.40 -13.00 25.34
C PRO A 641 -34.42 -12.95 26.49
N LYS A 642 -33.99 -12.56 27.70
CA LYS A 642 -34.90 -12.34 28.84
C LYS A 642 -35.64 -11.01 28.69
N PRO A 643 -36.92 -10.92 29.11
CA PRO A 643 -37.66 -9.67 29.15
C PRO A 643 -37.26 -8.83 30.37
N SER A 644 -37.37 -7.52 30.22
CA SER A 644 -37.16 -6.48 31.22
C SER A 644 -38.09 -6.62 32.43
N ILE A 645 -37.55 -6.45 33.64
CA ILE A 645 -38.31 -6.28 34.90
C ILE A 645 -37.82 -4.96 35.54
N PRO A 646 -38.72 -4.12 36.12
CA PRO A 646 -38.39 -2.77 36.54
C PRO A 646 -37.68 -2.71 37.90
N SER A 647 -36.95 -1.60 38.07
CA SER A 647 -36.19 -1.16 39.23
C SER A 647 -36.89 -1.35 40.58
N ALA A 648 -36.19 -1.97 41.54
CA ALA A 648 -36.50 -1.89 42.97
C ALA A 648 -35.29 -1.32 43.73
N GLU A 649 -35.62 -0.42 44.65
CA GLU A 649 -34.79 0.49 45.41
C GLU A 649 -33.72 -0.21 46.28
N TRP A 650 -32.56 0.42 46.36
CA TRP A 650 -31.44 0.00 47.21
C TRP A 650 -31.53 0.68 48.58
N PHE A 651 -31.57 -0.12 49.65
CA PHE A 651 -31.16 0.30 50.98
C PHE A 651 -29.70 -0.12 51.21
N ALA A 652 -28.85 0.84 51.54
CA ALA A 652 -27.49 0.61 52.06
C ALA A 652 -27.55 -0.01 53.47
N PRO A 653 -26.47 -0.70 53.88
CA PRO A 653 -25.83 -0.23 55.11
C PRO A 653 -24.29 -0.19 55.06
N GLU A 654 -23.80 0.66 55.96
CA GLU A 654 -22.44 1.07 56.20
C GLU A 654 -21.57 0.05 56.94
N SER A 655 -20.26 0.18 56.70
CA SER A 655 -19.14 0.06 57.65
C SER A 655 -18.68 -1.32 58.19
N GLY A 656 -17.35 -1.52 58.19
CA GLY A 656 -16.67 -2.23 59.29
C GLY A 656 -15.74 -3.40 58.95
N ASN A 657 -14.49 -3.08 58.54
CA ASN A 657 -13.20 -3.71 58.86
C ASN A 657 -13.00 -5.24 59.10
N THR A 658 -11.99 -5.73 58.35
CA THR A 658 -10.82 -6.57 58.75
C THR A 658 -10.85 -8.11 58.86
N TYR A 659 -9.90 -8.68 58.10
CA TYR A 659 -9.12 -9.93 58.24
C TYR A 659 -9.73 -11.32 57.95
N SER A 660 -8.97 -12.04 57.11
CA SER A 660 -8.59 -13.46 57.18
C SER A 660 -9.14 -14.40 56.10
N SER A 661 -8.22 -15.27 55.69
CA SER A 661 -8.26 -16.28 54.65
C SER A 661 -9.13 -17.50 54.96
N ASP A 662 -9.36 -18.24 53.88
CA ASP A 662 -9.68 -19.66 53.75
C ASP A 662 -11.15 -20.11 53.69
N ALA A 663 -11.41 -20.70 52.50
CA ALA A 663 -12.11 -21.95 52.22
C ALA A 663 -13.62 -22.08 52.50
N ALA A 664 -14.25 -22.70 51.50
CA ALA A 664 -15.58 -23.32 51.46
C ALA A 664 -16.77 -22.37 51.20
N ASP A 665 -17.26 -22.40 49.96
CA ASP A 665 -18.71 -22.43 49.69
C ASP A 665 -18.98 -22.90 48.25
N SER A 666 -18.96 -24.22 48.07
CA SER A 666 -19.65 -24.93 47.00
C SER A 666 -20.83 -25.65 47.64
N LEU A 667 -22.03 -25.06 47.62
CA LEU A 667 -23.34 -25.72 47.74
C LEU A 667 -24.43 -24.67 47.96
N ARG A 668 -24.98 -24.11 46.88
CA ARG A 668 -26.33 -23.52 46.85
C ARG A 668 -26.70 -23.12 45.41
N LEU A 669 -26.99 -24.11 44.57
CA LEU A 669 -27.89 -23.94 43.43
C LEU A 669 -28.46 -25.29 43.00
N GLY A 670 -29.09 -25.97 43.95
CA GLY A 670 -29.73 -27.27 43.72
C GLY A 670 -31.13 -27.26 44.30
N PHE A 671 -32.00 -26.40 43.80
CA PHE A 671 -33.46 -26.47 43.99
C PHE A 671 -34.11 -25.46 43.05
N PHE A 672 -34.45 -25.86 41.82
CA PHE A 672 -35.53 -25.31 40.97
C PHE A 672 -35.48 -25.91 39.54
N VAL A 673 -35.49 -27.25 39.40
CA VAL A 673 -35.83 -27.90 38.12
C VAL A 673 -36.59 -29.20 38.40
N THR A 674 -37.83 -29.07 38.84
CA THR A 674 -38.76 -30.22 38.89
C THR A 674 -40.20 -29.87 38.61
N GLN A 675 -40.46 -28.78 37.88
CA GLN A 675 -41.77 -28.51 37.30
C GLN A 675 -41.57 -27.71 36.02
N LEU A 676 -41.57 -28.40 34.87
CA LEU A 676 -41.95 -27.93 33.51
C LEU A 676 -41.60 -29.02 32.48
N LEU A 677 -42.12 -30.21 32.71
CA LEU A 677 -42.21 -31.33 31.77
C LEU A 677 -43.62 -31.88 31.99
N PRO A 678 -44.66 -31.31 31.35
CA PRO A 678 -45.09 -31.89 30.08
C PRO A 678 -45.94 -30.95 29.18
N LEU A 679 -45.39 -30.35 28.12
CA LEU A 679 -46.20 -29.85 26.99
C LEU A 679 -45.34 -29.89 25.72
N CYS A 680 -45.95 -30.24 24.58
CA CYS A 680 -45.36 -30.44 23.25
C CYS A 680 -44.85 -31.86 22.97
N LYS A 681 -45.80 -32.80 22.99
CA LYS A 681 -45.73 -34.05 22.24
C LYS A 681 -47.03 -34.19 21.46
N GLU A 682 -47.13 -33.55 20.30
CA GLU A 682 -48.04 -33.90 19.19
C GLU A 682 -47.76 -33.02 17.96
N GLU A 683 -48.10 -33.55 16.79
CA GLU A 683 -47.98 -32.97 15.43
C GLU A 683 -46.62 -33.04 14.72
N LEU A 684 -46.31 -34.25 14.22
CA LEU A 684 -45.52 -34.46 13.01
C LEU A 684 -46.23 -35.53 12.16
N TYR A 685 -47.09 -35.12 11.24
CA TYR A 685 -47.46 -35.87 10.03
C TYR A 685 -48.09 -34.92 8.99
N SER A 686 -47.79 -35.16 7.70
CA SER A 686 -48.21 -34.42 6.48
C SER A 686 -47.32 -33.21 6.17
N SER A 687 -46.70 -33.03 4.99
CA SER A 687 -46.84 -33.63 3.66
C SER A 687 -45.57 -33.39 2.82
N ARG A 688 -45.25 -34.35 1.95
CA ARG A 688 -44.36 -34.18 0.78
C ARG A 688 -45.07 -33.39 -0.31
N SER A 689 -44.33 -32.57 -1.06
CA SER A 689 -44.50 -32.44 -2.51
C SER A 689 -43.25 -31.82 -3.14
N ASP A 690 -42.72 -32.53 -4.13
CA ASP A 690 -41.69 -32.12 -5.09
C ASP A 690 -42.15 -30.94 -5.97
N GLU A 691 -41.22 -30.07 -6.37
CA GLU A 691 -41.19 -29.57 -7.76
C GLU A 691 -39.83 -29.00 -8.16
N PHE A 692 -39.26 -29.61 -9.20
CA PHE A 692 -38.15 -29.14 -10.03
C PHE A 692 -38.74 -28.27 -11.16
N LEU A 693 -38.02 -27.23 -11.64
CA LEU A 693 -37.68 -27.00 -13.06
C LEU A 693 -37.08 -25.59 -13.35
N LYS A 694 -35.84 -25.64 -13.85
CA LYS A 694 -35.24 -24.96 -15.04
C LYS A 694 -35.37 -23.44 -15.23
N ARG A 695 -34.21 -22.77 -15.27
CA ARG A 695 -33.99 -21.49 -15.99
C ARG A 695 -33.48 -21.77 -17.43
N PRO A 696 -33.91 -21.01 -18.46
CA PRO A 696 -33.37 -21.12 -19.82
C PRO A 696 -32.17 -20.18 -20.05
N ALA A 697 -31.25 -20.60 -20.92
CA ALA A 697 -30.09 -19.83 -21.38
C ALA A 697 -30.49 -18.75 -22.42
N PRO A 698 -29.77 -17.61 -22.49
CA PRO A 698 -30.01 -16.61 -23.53
C PRO A 698 -29.30 -16.96 -24.86
N ARG A 699 -30.00 -16.64 -25.95
CA ARG A 699 -29.64 -16.85 -27.36
C ARG A 699 -28.53 -15.89 -27.83
N LYS A 700 -27.65 -16.38 -28.72
CA LYS A 700 -26.72 -15.58 -29.53
C LYS A 700 -27.46 -14.63 -30.49
N PRO A 701 -27.02 -13.38 -30.69
CA PRO A 701 -27.48 -12.57 -31.81
C PRO A 701 -26.69 -12.85 -33.09
N SER A 702 -27.44 -12.81 -34.18
CA SER A 702 -27.06 -13.00 -35.58
C SER A 702 -26.23 -11.85 -36.15
N ALA A 703 -25.35 -12.19 -37.09
CA ALA A 703 -24.57 -11.29 -37.93
C ALA A 703 -25.43 -10.34 -38.78
N PHE A 704 -24.95 -9.12 -38.97
CA PHE A 704 -25.36 -8.21 -40.05
C PHE A 704 -24.13 -7.81 -40.90
N PRO A 705 -24.33 -7.47 -42.18
CA PRO A 705 -23.32 -7.59 -43.22
C PRO A 705 -22.50 -6.31 -43.44
N GLU A 706 -21.32 -6.53 -44.02
CA GLU A 706 -20.33 -5.57 -44.48
C GLU A 706 -20.91 -4.46 -45.35
N SER A 707 -20.58 -3.20 -45.02
CA SER A 707 -20.73 -2.06 -45.92
C SER A 707 -19.37 -1.37 -46.12
N ARG A 708 -19.05 -1.21 -47.40
CA ARG A 708 -17.82 -0.70 -48.02
C ARG A 708 -17.39 0.69 -47.51
N LEU A 709 -16.09 0.83 -47.25
CA LEU A 709 -15.37 2.10 -47.10
C LEU A 709 -15.01 2.69 -48.48
N PRO A 710 -15.02 4.02 -48.67
CA PRO A 710 -14.30 4.67 -49.76
C PRO A 710 -12.94 5.22 -49.32
N GLU A 711 -11.98 5.06 -50.23
CA GLU A 711 -10.59 5.52 -50.19
C GLU A 711 -10.45 7.03 -49.96
N LEU A 712 -9.46 7.43 -49.16
CA LEU A 712 -8.94 8.80 -49.10
C LEU A 712 -7.44 8.79 -49.44
N ARG A 713 -7.07 9.61 -50.44
CA ARG A 713 -5.70 9.89 -50.90
C ARG A 713 -5.02 10.95 -49.99
N PRO A 714 -3.67 11.01 -49.98
CA PRO A 714 -2.92 11.78 -49.01
C PRO A 714 -2.75 13.25 -49.41
N PHE A 715 -2.66 14.13 -48.42
CA PHE A 715 -2.17 15.50 -48.58
C PHE A 715 -0.76 15.64 -48.00
N SER A 716 0.06 16.33 -48.78
CA SER A 716 1.44 16.79 -48.59
C SER A 716 1.67 17.65 -47.36
#